data_AF-A0A6P8PVM3-F1
#
_entry.id   AF-A0A6P8PVM3-F1
#
_cell.length_a   1.000
_cell.length_b   1.000
_cell.length_c   1.000
_cell.angle_alpha   90.00
_cell.angle_beta   90.00
_cell.angle_gamma   90.00
#
_symmetry.space_group_name_H-M   'P 1'
#
loop_
_entity.id
_entity.type
_entity.pdbx_description
1 polymer ?
#
loop_
_entity_poly.entity_id
_entity_poly.type
_entity_poly.pdbx_seq_one_letter_code
_entity_poly.pdbx_strand_id
1 'polypeptide(L)'
;MKNMERELLCPVCQQMYKQPLILPCLHNVCHICASEVLLQHGYVCCDPSSEPTSPAASPATRSPRMGRRVIPKPDRLDRLIKSGFGTYPGRKRGAAHNQTILFPCPCCQRDVDLGERGLGNLFRNLTLERVVERYRQTVNINAAIMCQFCKPPQQEATKGCTECRSSFCNECFKLYHPWGTQKAQHEPTPPTLIFRPKGLVCPEHKEDISYYCKSCQRLVCQLCRVRRTHTGHKITPVVSAYQALKEKLTRSIAYILGNQHTVQGQISTLEEALRETEVNGSTAKEEMLQLMRSLRSALEEKQVSFLGAIEECQREQLESLRAQVQEHQGMLENSGLVGYAQEVLKESDQACFVQAAKQLHYRIVKATESLQGFRPAASASFSHLQVDVSRELKLLTDLNFVRVPEAPVIDTQRTYAYDQIFLCWRLPQDSPPAWHYTVEHRKTDARAKALKLWQRREEAKGFSALVEYPDVDSVYVLRVKGYNKAGFGEYSEEIYLHTPPASVLNFFLDNRWGFNRDRLAISKDQRAVRSVPGIPLLFATERLMTSCHLSVDLVIGDVAITQGKHYWACCVDPSSYLVKVGVGLESKLQEWFQGPQDVVSPRYDPDSGHDSGAEDATVDSSPAFSFLTIGMGKILLPHGSSVTSRDPTSCTVPLPPRVGVCLDYENGKVGFYDAVSFRSLWECSVDCSGPVCPAFCFIGGGALHLQELVANKHERKVTIGGLSKTD
;
A
#
# COMPACT_ATOMS: atom_id res chain seq x y z
N MET A 1 -4.30 -47.30 12.31
CA MET A 1 -5.26 -48.22 11.68
C MET A 1 -6.57 -47.54 11.25
N LYS A 2 -7.23 -46.71 12.07
CA LYS A 2 -8.46 -45.98 11.69
C LYS A 2 -8.35 -45.09 10.42
N ASN A 3 -7.17 -44.51 10.14
CA ASN A 3 -6.96 -43.72 8.92
C ASN A 3 -6.91 -44.57 7.64
N MET A 4 -6.51 -45.84 7.75
CA MET A 4 -6.48 -46.76 6.60
C MET A 4 -7.89 -47.24 6.23
N GLU A 5 -8.80 -47.32 7.20
CA GLU A 5 -10.19 -47.70 6.96
C GLU A 5 -10.89 -46.77 5.98
N ARG A 6 -10.66 -45.45 6.10
CA ARG A 6 -11.25 -44.44 5.21
C ARG A 6 -10.88 -44.65 3.73
N GLU A 7 -9.65 -45.09 3.46
CA GLU A 7 -9.16 -45.38 2.10
C GLU A 7 -9.78 -46.67 1.51
N LEU A 8 -10.42 -47.51 2.34
CA LEU A 8 -10.99 -48.80 1.95
C LEU A 8 -12.51 -48.77 1.79
N LEU A 9 -13.15 -47.62 2.02
CA LEU A 9 -14.59 -47.43 1.89
C LEU A 9 -14.96 -46.89 0.50
N CYS A 10 -16.06 -47.38 -0.04
CA CYS A 10 -16.65 -46.85 -1.26
C CYS A 10 -17.36 -45.52 -0.98
N PRO A 11 -17.12 -44.46 -1.77
CA PRO A 11 -17.74 -43.15 -1.57
C PRO A 11 -19.27 -43.15 -1.72
N VAL A 12 -19.83 -44.15 -2.40
CA VAL A 12 -21.29 -44.24 -2.67
C VAL A 12 -22.01 -44.99 -1.56
N CYS A 13 -21.62 -46.24 -1.27
CA CYS A 13 -22.31 -47.04 -0.24
C CYS A 13 -21.72 -46.91 1.15
N GLN A 14 -20.60 -46.19 1.33
CA GLN A 14 -19.84 -46.05 2.58
C GLN A 14 -19.42 -47.37 3.24
N GLN A 15 -19.55 -48.49 2.52
CA GLN A 15 -19.08 -49.81 2.93
C GLN A 15 -17.73 -50.11 2.28
N MET A 16 -17.00 -51.05 2.87
CA MET A 16 -15.77 -51.57 2.26
C MET A 16 -16.01 -52.07 0.83
N TYR A 17 -15.10 -51.76 -0.10
CA TYR A 17 -15.30 -52.05 -1.52
C TYR A 17 -15.70 -53.52 -1.80
N LYS A 18 -16.65 -53.68 -2.73
CA LYS A 18 -17.12 -54.96 -3.28
C LYS A 18 -17.01 -54.87 -4.81
N GLN A 19 -16.16 -55.69 -5.42
CA GLN A 19 -15.85 -55.64 -6.86
C GLN A 19 -15.58 -54.20 -7.36
N PRO A 20 -14.54 -53.52 -6.84
CA PRO A 20 -14.23 -52.14 -7.22
C PRO A 20 -13.83 -52.03 -8.70
N LEU A 21 -14.34 -51.01 -9.39
CA LEU A 21 -13.96 -50.62 -10.75
C LEU A 21 -13.06 -49.38 -10.69
N ILE A 22 -12.02 -49.34 -11.54
CA ILE A 22 -11.15 -48.18 -11.71
C ILE A 22 -11.74 -47.27 -12.79
N LEU A 23 -12.16 -46.08 -12.41
CA LEU A 23 -12.65 -45.05 -13.34
C LEU A 23 -11.46 -44.42 -14.12
N PRO A 24 -11.69 -43.83 -15.30
CA PRO A 24 -10.65 -43.09 -16.02
C PRO A 24 -10.04 -41.91 -15.25
N CYS A 25 -10.73 -41.38 -14.24
CA CYS A 25 -10.20 -40.39 -13.29
C CYS A 25 -9.35 -40.99 -12.15
N LEU A 26 -9.04 -42.30 -12.21
CA LEU A 26 -8.25 -43.10 -11.26
C LEU A 26 -8.90 -43.34 -9.88
N HIS A 27 -10.15 -42.92 -9.69
CA HIS A 27 -10.93 -43.24 -8.49
C HIS A 27 -11.62 -44.61 -8.59
N ASN A 28 -12.00 -45.16 -7.43
CA ASN A 28 -12.61 -46.48 -7.33
C ASN A 28 -14.07 -46.37 -6.90
N VAL A 29 -14.95 -47.18 -7.50
CA VAL A 29 -16.37 -47.32 -7.10
C VAL A 29 -16.77 -48.79 -7.21
N CYS A 30 -17.61 -49.31 -6.31
CA CYS A 30 -18.13 -50.68 -6.42
C CYS A 30 -18.92 -50.85 -7.72
N HIS A 31 -18.84 -52.01 -8.36
CA HIS A 31 -19.56 -52.28 -9.62
C HIS A 31 -21.06 -51.98 -9.52
N ILE A 32 -21.72 -52.44 -8.45
CA ILE A 32 -23.16 -52.21 -8.22
C ILE A 32 -23.44 -50.73 -8.03
N CYS A 33 -22.63 -50.02 -7.23
CA CYS A 33 -22.79 -48.59 -7.01
C CYS A 33 -22.57 -47.78 -8.29
N ALA A 34 -21.64 -48.19 -9.15
CA ALA A 34 -21.43 -47.54 -10.44
C ALA A 34 -22.62 -47.78 -11.38
N SER A 35 -23.20 -48.98 -11.38
CA SER A 35 -24.44 -49.27 -12.12
C SER A 35 -25.61 -48.43 -11.62
N GLU A 36 -25.76 -48.29 -10.30
CA GLU A 36 -26.81 -47.51 -9.67
C GLU A 36 -26.70 -46.00 -9.99
N VAL A 37 -25.48 -45.45 -9.93
CA VAL A 37 -25.21 -44.06 -10.32
C VAL A 37 -25.57 -43.83 -11.79
N LEU A 38 -25.24 -44.76 -12.70
CA LEU A 38 -25.61 -44.64 -14.11
C LEU A 38 -27.12 -44.74 -14.36
N LEU A 39 -27.81 -45.61 -13.62
CA LEU A 39 -29.28 -45.74 -13.69
C LEU A 39 -29.98 -44.46 -13.23
N GLN A 40 -29.49 -43.83 -12.16
CA GLN A 40 -30.00 -42.53 -11.67
C GLN A 40 -29.81 -41.41 -12.70
N HIS A 41 -28.80 -41.50 -13.56
CA HIS A 41 -28.51 -40.53 -14.63
C HIS A 41 -29.16 -40.90 -15.98
N GLY A 42 -30.10 -41.85 -15.99
CA GLY A 42 -30.93 -42.17 -17.16
C GLY A 42 -30.32 -43.15 -18.17
N TYR A 43 -29.19 -43.78 -17.86
CA TYR A 43 -28.59 -44.81 -18.72
C TYR A 43 -29.15 -46.20 -18.39
N VAL A 44 -29.87 -46.82 -19.31
CA VAL A 44 -30.41 -48.19 -19.15
C VAL A 44 -29.36 -49.22 -19.60
N CYS A 45 -28.97 -50.14 -18.72
CA CYS A 45 -28.04 -51.22 -19.04
C CYS A 45 -28.80 -52.36 -19.75
N CYS A 46 -28.45 -52.69 -21.00
CA CYS A 46 -28.97 -53.89 -21.67
C CYS A 46 -28.22 -55.14 -21.18
N ASP A 47 -28.98 -56.14 -20.69
CA ASP A 47 -28.46 -57.43 -20.23
C ASP A 47 -28.05 -58.33 -21.44
N PRO A 48 -26.92 -59.06 -21.44
CA PRO A 48 -26.46 -59.84 -22.61
C PRO A 48 -27.17 -61.19 -22.84
N SER A 49 -28.34 -61.46 -22.25
CA SER A 49 -28.91 -62.82 -22.17
C SER A 49 -30.30 -63.03 -22.75
N SER A 50 -30.80 -62.13 -23.61
CA SER A 50 -32.04 -62.36 -24.36
C SER A 50 -31.75 -62.71 -25.83
N GLU A 51 -31.73 -64.00 -26.15
CA GLU A 51 -31.92 -64.45 -27.53
C GLU A 51 -33.33 -64.07 -27.99
N PRO A 52 -33.50 -63.51 -29.21
CA PRO A 52 -34.81 -63.37 -29.80
C PRO A 52 -35.15 -64.65 -30.57
N THR A 53 -35.96 -65.50 -29.95
CA THR A 53 -36.71 -66.55 -30.65
C THR A 53 -37.79 -65.91 -31.51
N SER A 54 -37.72 -66.05 -32.84
CA SER A 54 -38.90 -66.27 -33.71
C SER A 54 -38.51 -66.50 -35.19
N PRO A 55 -39.36 -67.19 -35.97
CA PRO A 55 -38.89 -68.17 -36.95
C PRO A 55 -39.09 -67.79 -38.42
N ALA A 56 -38.38 -68.56 -39.27
CA ALA A 56 -38.74 -68.96 -40.63
C ALA A 56 -38.84 -67.90 -41.76
N ALA A 57 -37.82 -67.91 -42.63
CA ALA A 57 -38.00 -68.10 -44.07
C ALA A 57 -36.71 -68.66 -44.69
N SER A 58 -36.81 -69.83 -45.32
CA SER A 58 -35.73 -70.59 -45.97
C SER A 58 -35.51 -70.11 -47.43
N PRO A 59 -34.65 -70.74 -48.27
CA PRO A 59 -33.40 -70.12 -48.71
C PRO A 59 -33.21 -70.11 -50.25
N ALA A 60 -31.98 -69.78 -50.69
CA ALA A 60 -31.38 -70.05 -52.01
C ALA A 60 -31.64 -68.96 -53.08
N THR A 61 -30.74 -68.57 -54.00
CA THR A 61 -29.54 -69.20 -54.59
C THR A 61 -28.66 -68.13 -55.28
N ARG A 62 -27.38 -68.50 -55.49
CA ARG A 62 -26.51 -68.18 -56.66
C ARG A 62 -25.91 -66.76 -56.88
N SER A 63 -24.59 -66.74 -56.70
CA SER A 63 -23.50 -65.91 -57.30
C SER A 63 -23.53 -65.86 -58.85
N PRO A 64 -22.59 -65.20 -59.58
CA PRO A 64 -22.03 -63.83 -59.54
C PRO A 64 -21.88 -63.17 -60.96
N ARG A 65 -21.54 -61.87 -61.01
CA ARG A 65 -20.61 -61.16 -61.96
C ARG A 65 -21.09 -59.72 -62.17
N MET A 66 -20.32 -58.70 -61.79
CA MET A 66 -19.18 -58.08 -62.49
C MET A 66 -19.50 -57.42 -63.83
N GLY A 67 -19.23 -56.10 -63.87
CA GLY A 67 -19.22 -55.21 -65.03
C GLY A 67 -19.99 -53.93 -64.70
N ARG A 68 -19.51 -52.71 -64.91
CA ARG A 68 -18.28 -52.18 -65.50
C ARG A 68 -18.23 -50.70 -65.10
N ARG A 69 -17.03 -50.14 -64.95
CA ARG A 69 -16.76 -48.71 -64.69
C ARG A 69 -17.27 -47.81 -65.83
N VAL A 70 -17.77 -46.62 -65.48
CA VAL A 70 -17.56 -45.37 -66.26
C VAL A 70 -17.43 -44.18 -65.28
N ILE A 71 -16.37 -43.38 -65.50
CA ILE A 71 -15.99 -42.05 -64.99
C ILE A 71 -16.17 -41.09 -66.22
N PRO A 72 -16.36 -39.74 -66.18
CA PRO A 72 -15.95 -38.75 -65.18
C PRO A 72 -16.93 -37.59 -64.82
N LYS A 73 -16.48 -36.85 -63.79
CA LYS A 73 -16.68 -35.42 -63.38
C LYS A 73 -16.79 -34.38 -64.54
N PRO A 74 -16.87 -33.03 -64.30
CA PRO A 74 -17.16 -32.21 -63.10
C PRO A 74 -18.19 -31.08 -63.38
N ASP A 75 -18.67 -30.32 -62.37
CA ASP A 75 -18.39 -28.87 -62.30
C ASP A 75 -18.86 -28.17 -61.01
N ARG A 76 -18.03 -27.18 -60.64
CA ARG A 76 -18.20 -25.89 -59.92
C ARG A 76 -19.45 -25.66 -59.06
N LEU A 77 -19.28 -25.42 -57.75
CA LEU A 77 -18.97 -24.13 -57.09
C LEU A 77 -20.19 -23.19 -57.04
N ASP A 78 -20.72 -22.95 -55.82
CA ASP A 78 -20.63 -21.66 -55.11
C ASP A 78 -21.90 -21.30 -54.29
N ARG A 79 -21.65 -20.66 -53.14
CA ARG A 79 -22.51 -19.74 -52.33
C ARG A 79 -23.78 -20.29 -51.65
N LEU A 80 -23.85 -20.32 -50.31
CA LEU A 80 -24.04 -19.21 -49.34
C LEU A 80 -25.47 -18.63 -49.27
N ILE A 81 -26.05 -18.79 -48.07
CA ILE A 81 -26.86 -17.82 -47.30
C ILE A 81 -28.41 -17.99 -47.28
N LYS A 82 -28.86 -18.26 -46.03
CA LYS A 82 -30.09 -17.82 -45.31
C LYS A 82 -31.46 -17.96 -45.96
N SER A 83 -32.30 -18.70 -45.24
CA SER A 83 -33.58 -18.30 -44.62
C SER A 83 -34.48 -19.54 -44.63
N GLY A 84 -35.09 -19.94 -43.53
CA GLY A 84 -36.26 -19.28 -42.98
C GLY A 84 -37.17 -20.40 -42.48
N PHE A 85 -37.88 -20.11 -41.40
CA PHE A 85 -38.66 -21.01 -40.58
C PHE A 85 -39.80 -21.72 -41.34
N GLY A 86 -40.17 -22.93 -40.89
CA GLY A 86 -41.45 -23.55 -41.29
C GLY A 86 -41.62 -25.01 -40.88
N THR A 87 -42.19 -25.22 -39.69
CA THR A 87 -43.16 -26.29 -39.31
C THR A 87 -42.75 -27.79 -39.33
N TYR A 88 -42.80 -28.40 -38.13
CA TYR A 88 -42.70 -29.83 -37.75
C TYR A 88 -43.63 -30.81 -38.52
N PRO A 89 -43.52 -32.16 -38.36
CA PRO A 89 -42.39 -33.02 -38.01
C PRO A 89 -42.26 -34.20 -39.01
N GLY A 90 -41.31 -34.14 -39.94
CA GLY A 90 -40.99 -35.25 -40.84
C GLY A 90 -39.74 -36.01 -40.37
N ARG A 91 -39.93 -37.24 -39.91
CA ARG A 91 -38.91 -38.20 -39.46
C ARG A 91 -37.80 -38.39 -40.51
N LYS A 92 -36.73 -37.58 -40.46
CA LYS A 92 -35.46 -37.89 -41.13
C LYS A 92 -34.67 -38.84 -40.24
N ARG A 93 -34.24 -39.97 -40.81
CA ARG A 93 -33.26 -40.89 -40.19
C ARG A 93 -32.07 -40.08 -39.73
N GLY A 94 -31.93 -39.93 -38.40
CA GLY A 94 -30.78 -39.33 -37.78
C GLY A 94 -29.53 -40.14 -38.12
N ALA A 95 -28.45 -39.44 -38.43
CA ALA A 95 -27.11 -39.96 -38.23
C ALA A 95 -27.05 -40.52 -36.81
N ALA A 96 -26.63 -41.78 -36.65
CA ALA A 96 -26.38 -42.37 -35.35
C ALA A 96 -25.29 -41.52 -34.66
N HIS A 97 -25.69 -40.69 -33.71
CA HIS A 97 -24.77 -40.10 -32.75
C HIS A 97 -24.20 -41.25 -31.93
N ASN A 98 -22.88 -41.46 -31.97
CA ASN A 98 -22.19 -42.31 -31.00
C ASN A 98 -22.44 -41.71 -29.61
N GLN A 99 -23.34 -42.30 -28.82
CA GLN A 99 -23.59 -41.86 -27.45
C GLN A 99 -22.47 -42.38 -26.56
N THR A 100 -21.51 -41.51 -26.24
CA THR A 100 -20.53 -41.70 -25.17
C THR A 100 -21.20 -41.54 -23.81
N ILE A 101 -21.02 -42.52 -22.91
CA ILE A 101 -21.63 -42.49 -21.57
C ILE A 101 -20.75 -41.68 -20.63
N LEU A 102 -21.29 -40.59 -20.07
CA LEU A 102 -20.60 -39.77 -19.06
C LEU A 102 -20.98 -40.24 -17.65
N PHE A 103 -19.96 -40.42 -16.79
CA PHE A 103 -20.11 -40.85 -15.40
C PHE A 103 -19.65 -39.76 -14.42
N PRO A 104 -20.52 -39.23 -13.56
CA PRO A 104 -20.15 -38.26 -12.55
C PRO A 104 -19.40 -38.96 -11.41
N CYS A 105 -18.11 -38.67 -11.27
CA CYS A 105 -17.30 -39.30 -10.23
C CYS A 105 -17.58 -38.65 -8.85
N PRO A 106 -18.05 -39.40 -7.84
CA PRO A 106 -18.35 -38.84 -6.50
C PRO A 106 -17.10 -38.42 -5.72
N CYS A 107 -15.90 -38.89 -6.10
CA CYS A 107 -14.66 -38.53 -5.43
C CYS A 107 -14.08 -37.19 -5.87
N CYS A 108 -14.15 -36.88 -7.18
CA CYS A 108 -13.54 -35.66 -7.74
C CYS A 108 -14.55 -34.69 -8.35
N GLN A 109 -15.85 -35.04 -8.34
CA GLN A 109 -16.96 -34.22 -8.86
C GLN A 109 -16.82 -33.85 -10.34
N ARG A 110 -16.12 -34.67 -11.13
CA ARG A 110 -15.94 -34.49 -12.59
C ARG A 110 -16.67 -35.59 -13.35
N ASP A 111 -17.22 -35.22 -14.50
CA ASP A 111 -17.80 -36.17 -15.45
C ASP A 111 -16.71 -36.88 -16.24
N VAL A 112 -16.78 -38.22 -16.24
CA VAL A 112 -15.77 -39.09 -16.82
C VAL A 112 -16.36 -39.86 -17.98
N ASP A 113 -15.73 -39.78 -19.14
CA ASP A 113 -16.16 -40.51 -20.34
C ASP A 113 -15.83 -42.00 -20.23
N LEU A 114 -16.88 -42.83 -20.23
CA LEU A 114 -16.83 -44.30 -20.21
C LEU A 114 -16.88 -44.92 -21.63
N GLY A 115 -17.11 -44.12 -22.67
CA GLY A 115 -17.27 -44.57 -24.05
C GLY A 115 -18.57 -45.35 -24.31
N GLU A 116 -18.61 -46.04 -25.44
CA GLU A 116 -19.84 -46.68 -25.99
C GLU A 116 -20.29 -47.95 -25.24
N ARG A 117 -19.42 -48.57 -24.43
CA ARG A 117 -19.72 -49.82 -23.68
C ARG A 117 -19.85 -49.62 -22.16
N GLY A 118 -19.87 -48.37 -21.70
CA GLY A 118 -20.06 -48.00 -20.30
C GLY A 118 -19.09 -48.71 -19.35
N LEU A 119 -19.62 -49.31 -18.28
CA LEU A 119 -18.83 -49.99 -17.23
C LEU A 119 -18.07 -51.23 -17.73
N GLY A 120 -18.45 -51.82 -18.88
CA GLY A 120 -17.85 -53.04 -19.41
C GLY A 120 -16.39 -52.89 -19.85
N ASN A 121 -15.95 -51.66 -20.13
CA ASN A 121 -14.57 -51.36 -20.51
C ASN A 121 -13.64 -51.03 -19.32
N LEU A 122 -14.17 -50.98 -18.10
CA LEU A 122 -13.40 -50.63 -16.90
C LEU A 122 -12.71 -51.85 -16.29
N PHE A 123 -11.49 -51.66 -15.79
CA PHE A 123 -10.77 -52.70 -15.06
C PHE A 123 -11.31 -52.85 -13.64
N ARG A 124 -11.49 -54.10 -13.20
CA ARG A 124 -11.69 -54.41 -11.77
C ARG A 124 -10.39 -54.20 -11.01
N ASN A 125 -10.43 -53.47 -9.90
CA ASN A 125 -9.28 -53.26 -9.02
C ASN A 125 -9.06 -54.45 -8.09
N LEU A 126 -8.49 -55.52 -8.63
CA LEU A 126 -8.19 -56.73 -7.87
C LEU A 126 -7.21 -56.48 -6.71
N THR A 127 -6.36 -55.46 -6.80
CA THR A 127 -5.42 -55.10 -5.73
C THR A 127 -6.16 -54.49 -4.54
N LEU A 128 -7.06 -53.53 -4.79
CA LEU A 128 -7.90 -52.93 -3.74
C LEU A 128 -8.80 -53.98 -3.09
N GLU A 129 -9.37 -54.90 -3.88
CA GLU A 129 -10.14 -56.03 -3.36
C GLU A 129 -9.30 -56.92 -2.42
N ARG A 130 -8.04 -57.23 -2.78
CA ARG A 130 -7.10 -57.97 -1.90
C ARG A 130 -6.72 -57.20 -0.63
N VAL A 131 -6.57 -55.88 -0.72
CA VAL A 131 -6.21 -55.03 0.44
C VAL A 131 -7.39 -54.94 1.40
N VAL A 132 -8.59 -54.70 0.89
CA VAL A 132 -9.84 -54.72 1.67
C VAL A 132 -10.03 -56.07 2.36
N GLU A 133 -9.75 -57.18 1.66
CA GLU A 133 -9.91 -58.50 2.23
C GLU A 133 -8.89 -58.79 3.34
N ARG A 134 -7.60 -58.48 3.14
CA ARG A 134 -6.59 -58.59 4.21
C ARG A 134 -6.97 -57.74 5.41
N TYR A 135 -7.50 -56.54 5.19
CA TYR A 135 -7.99 -55.69 6.27
C TYR A 135 -9.20 -56.31 6.99
N ARG A 136 -10.20 -56.84 6.25
CA ARG A 136 -11.36 -57.55 6.82
C ARG A 136 -10.93 -58.74 7.67
N GLN A 137 -9.97 -59.53 7.20
CA GLN A 137 -9.44 -60.68 7.94
C GLN A 137 -8.67 -60.25 9.19
N THR A 138 -7.98 -59.11 9.15
CA THR A 138 -7.27 -58.56 10.32
C THR A 138 -8.25 -58.00 11.37
N VAL A 139 -9.40 -57.46 10.93
CA VAL A 139 -10.41 -56.84 11.79
C VAL A 139 -11.46 -57.84 12.29
N ASN A 140 -11.74 -58.92 11.56
CA ASN A 140 -12.84 -59.86 11.84
C ASN A 140 -12.39 -61.33 11.78
N ILE A 141 -11.58 -61.74 12.76
CA ILE A 141 -10.87 -63.04 12.80
C ILE A 141 -11.83 -64.25 12.95
N ASN A 142 -13.12 -64.08 13.27
CA ASN A 142 -14.01 -65.18 13.69
C ASN A 142 -15.27 -65.43 12.82
N ALA A 143 -15.39 -64.87 11.61
CA ALA A 143 -16.55 -65.15 10.76
C ALA A 143 -16.35 -66.41 9.90
N ALA A 144 -16.94 -67.55 10.31
CA ALA A 144 -16.93 -68.79 9.53
C ALA A 144 -17.70 -68.62 8.20
N ILE A 145 -17.12 -69.10 7.10
CA ILE A 145 -17.76 -69.06 5.78
C ILE A 145 -18.79 -70.19 5.71
N MET A 146 -20.06 -69.86 5.53
CA MET A 146 -21.15 -70.85 5.53
C MET A 146 -21.38 -71.49 4.15
N CYS A 147 -21.83 -72.75 4.15
CA CYS A 147 -22.22 -73.48 2.94
C CYS A 147 -23.45 -72.86 2.29
N GLN A 148 -23.36 -72.59 0.98
CA GLN A 148 -24.43 -71.92 0.21
C GLN A 148 -25.57 -72.85 -0.20
N PHE A 149 -25.42 -74.17 0.00
CA PHE A 149 -26.32 -75.20 -0.54
C PHE A 149 -26.96 -76.09 0.52
N CYS A 150 -26.68 -75.86 1.80
CA CYS A 150 -27.35 -76.56 2.90
C CYS A 150 -28.78 -76.05 3.08
N LYS A 151 -29.72 -76.97 3.38
CA LYS A 151 -31.01 -76.58 3.98
C LYS A 151 -30.76 -76.09 5.42
N PRO A 152 -31.51 -75.10 5.94
CA PRO A 152 -31.29 -74.60 7.30
C PRO A 152 -31.43 -75.71 8.36
N PRO A 153 -30.56 -75.76 9.39
CA PRO A 153 -29.47 -74.83 9.68
C PRO A 153 -28.25 -75.01 8.74
N GLN A 154 -27.68 -73.90 8.27
CA GLN A 154 -26.52 -73.92 7.38
C GLN A 154 -25.27 -74.41 8.13
N GLN A 155 -24.50 -75.30 7.50
CA GLN A 155 -23.22 -75.78 8.02
C GLN A 155 -22.07 -74.91 7.53
N GLU A 156 -20.97 -74.87 8.26
CA GLU A 156 -19.73 -74.23 7.82
C GLU A 156 -19.19 -74.90 6.54
N ALA A 157 -18.79 -74.07 5.58
CA ALA A 157 -18.17 -74.55 4.35
C ALA A 157 -16.75 -75.01 4.65
N THR A 158 -16.43 -76.21 4.19
CA THR A 158 -15.10 -76.82 4.34
C THR A 158 -14.34 -76.85 3.01
N LYS A 159 -15.05 -76.72 1.88
CA LYS A 159 -14.47 -76.77 0.53
C LYS A 159 -15.11 -75.71 -0.36
N GLY A 160 -14.30 -74.98 -1.11
CA GLY A 160 -14.72 -74.13 -2.21
C GLY A 160 -14.40 -74.78 -3.56
N CYS A 161 -15.09 -74.34 -4.62
CA CYS A 161 -14.75 -74.69 -6.00
C CYS A 161 -14.70 -73.41 -6.84
N THR A 162 -13.55 -73.12 -7.45
CA THR A 162 -13.32 -71.93 -8.28
C THR A 162 -14.11 -71.94 -9.58
N GLU A 163 -14.41 -73.12 -10.10
CA GLU A 163 -15.17 -73.34 -11.33
C GLU A 163 -16.69 -73.26 -11.08
N CYS A 164 -17.18 -73.84 -9.98
CA CYS A 164 -18.57 -73.71 -9.54
C CYS A 164 -18.87 -72.37 -8.86
N ARG A 165 -17.83 -71.58 -8.52
CA ARG A 165 -17.91 -70.30 -7.80
C ARG A 165 -18.73 -70.35 -6.52
N SER A 166 -18.57 -71.45 -5.77
CA SER A 166 -19.39 -71.72 -4.58
C SER A 166 -18.63 -72.41 -3.46
N SER A 167 -19.01 -72.09 -2.22
CA SER A 167 -18.48 -72.71 -1.01
C SER A 167 -19.48 -73.73 -0.46
N PHE A 168 -18.99 -74.93 -0.18
CA PHE A 168 -19.76 -76.12 0.16
C PHE A 168 -19.26 -76.72 1.49
N CYS A 169 -20.18 -77.28 2.28
CA CYS A 169 -19.78 -78.24 3.31
C CYS A 169 -19.34 -79.56 2.64
N ASN A 170 -18.68 -80.44 3.39
CA ASN A 170 -18.17 -81.70 2.87
C ASN A 170 -19.26 -82.57 2.21
N GLU A 171 -20.50 -82.50 2.69
CA GLU A 171 -21.62 -83.27 2.18
C GLU A 171 -22.17 -82.67 0.88
N CYS A 172 -22.47 -81.37 0.87
CA CYS A 172 -22.90 -80.67 -0.35
C CYS A 172 -21.84 -80.70 -1.46
N PHE A 173 -20.55 -80.69 -1.12
CA PHE A 173 -19.48 -80.78 -2.12
C PHE A 173 -19.55 -82.11 -2.88
N LYS A 174 -19.71 -83.24 -2.18
CA LYS A 174 -19.84 -84.57 -2.79
C LYS A 174 -21.10 -84.73 -3.63
N LEU A 175 -22.20 -84.12 -3.20
CA LEU A 175 -23.47 -84.13 -3.94
C LEU A 175 -23.37 -83.35 -5.26
N TYR A 176 -22.67 -82.21 -5.26
CA TYR A 176 -22.49 -81.37 -6.45
C TYR A 176 -21.30 -81.80 -7.34
N HIS A 177 -20.39 -82.62 -6.82
CA HIS A 177 -19.22 -83.16 -7.53
C HIS A 177 -19.20 -84.70 -7.42
N PRO A 178 -20.22 -85.41 -7.94
CA PRO A 178 -20.27 -86.86 -7.90
C PRO A 178 -19.21 -87.47 -8.83
N TRP A 179 -18.57 -88.55 -8.36
CA TRP A 179 -17.49 -89.23 -9.07
C TRP A 179 -17.92 -89.71 -10.46
N GLY A 180 -17.08 -89.47 -11.47
CA GLY A 180 -17.38 -89.81 -12.89
C GLY A 180 -18.02 -88.70 -13.72
N THR A 181 -18.28 -87.51 -13.15
CA THR A 181 -18.77 -86.33 -13.91
C THR A 181 -17.66 -85.35 -14.26
N GLN A 182 -17.85 -84.51 -15.29
CA GLN A 182 -16.89 -83.42 -15.60
C GLN A 182 -16.67 -82.48 -14.39
N LYS A 183 -17.69 -82.31 -13.55
CA LYS A 183 -17.59 -81.53 -12.31
C LYS A 183 -16.68 -82.17 -11.26
N ALA A 184 -16.47 -83.49 -11.28
CA ALA A 184 -15.53 -84.14 -10.36
C ALA A 184 -14.06 -83.79 -10.66
N GLN A 185 -13.76 -83.23 -11.83
CA GLN A 185 -12.43 -82.76 -12.20
C GLN A 185 -12.12 -81.36 -11.64
N HIS A 186 -13.11 -80.67 -11.06
CA HIS A 186 -12.90 -79.36 -10.47
C HIS A 186 -12.02 -79.48 -9.22
N GLU A 187 -10.96 -78.68 -9.14
CA GLU A 187 -10.02 -78.71 -8.01
C GLU A 187 -10.67 -78.09 -6.74
N PRO A 188 -10.70 -78.80 -5.60
CA PRO A 188 -11.23 -78.25 -4.35
C PRO A 188 -10.25 -77.24 -3.76
N THR A 189 -10.70 -76.00 -3.59
CA THR A 189 -9.96 -74.92 -2.90
C THR A 189 -10.48 -74.72 -1.48
N PRO A 190 -9.77 -74.03 -0.57
CA PRO A 190 -10.36 -73.61 0.70
C PRO A 190 -11.62 -72.74 0.48
N PRO A 191 -12.59 -72.77 1.42
CA PRO A 191 -13.81 -71.97 1.33
C PRO A 191 -13.44 -70.49 1.24
N THR A 192 -13.97 -69.80 0.23
CA THR A 192 -13.72 -68.37 -0.01
C THR A 192 -15.02 -67.73 -0.47
N LEU A 193 -15.31 -66.51 -0.02
CA LEU A 193 -16.53 -65.78 -0.43
C LEU A 193 -16.43 -65.22 -1.86
N ILE A 194 -15.25 -65.25 -2.49
CA ILE A 194 -14.96 -64.66 -3.79
C ILE A 194 -14.05 -65.59 -4.59
N PHE A 195 -14.57 -66.16 -5.67
CA PHE A 195 -13.84 -67.06 -6.56
C PHE A 195 -13.14 -66.26 -7.67
N ARG A 196 -11.83 -66.44 -7.81
CA ARG A 196 -10.94 -65.50 -8.50
C ARG A 196 -10.61 -65.94 -9.94
N PRO A 197 -10.51 -65.01 -10.90
CA PRO A 197 -9.80 -65.25 -12.16
C PRO A 197 -8.28 -65.25 -11.93
N LYS A 198 -7.54 -66.07 -12.71
CA LYS A 198 -6.10 -66.33 -12.56
C LYS A 198 -5.19 -65.12 -12.88
N GLY A 199 -5.71 -64.05 -13.50
CA GLY A 199 -4.97 -62.85 -13.85
C GLY A 199 -5.86 -61.69 -14.30
N LEU A 200 -5.27 -60.51 -14.54
CA LEU A 200 -5.96 -59.40 -15.19
C LEU A 200 -6.03 -59.68 -16.69
N VAL A 201 -7.26 -59.79 -17.21
CA VAL A 201 -7.53 -59.94 -18.64
C VAL A 201 -8.01 -58.62 -19.23
N CYS A 202 -7.68 -58.40 -20.49
CA CYS A 202 -8.13 -57.24 -21.25
C CYS A 202 -9.66 -57.29 -21.44
N PRO A 203 -10.41 -56.23 -21.07
CA PRO A 203 -11.87 -56.20 -21.19
C PRO A 203 -12.35 -56.29 -22.65
N GLU A 204 -11.53 -55.85 -23.61
CA GLU A 204 -11.88 -55.88 -25.04
C GLU A 204 -11.53 -57.20 -25.73
N HIS A 205 -10.38 -57.80 -25.38
CA HIS A 205 -9.79 -58.92 -26.13
C HIS A 205 -9.75 -60.25 -25.37
N LYS A 206 -10.09 -60.25 -24.07
CA LYS A 206 -10.03 -61.41 -23.18
C LYS A 206 -8.65 -62.11 -23.15
N GLU A 207 -7.59 -61.36 -23.47
CA GLU A 207 -6.20 -61.78 -23.40
C GLU A 207 -5.51 -61.25 -22.14
N ASP A 208 -4.41 -61.89 -21.75
CA ASP A 208 -3.57 -61.43 -20.64
C ASP A 208 -2.91 -60.08 -20.93
N ILE A 209 -2.82 -59.25 -19.89
CA ILE A 209 -2.19 -57.94 -19.96
C ILE A 209 -0.67 -58.10 -19.84
N SER A 210 0.07 -57.58 -20.82
CA SER A 210 1.55 -57.67 -20.84
C SER A 210 2.25 -56.31 -20.98
N TYR A 211 1.52 -55.24 -21.34
CA TYR A 211 2.11 -53.91 -21.58
C TYR A 211 1.38 -52.79 -20.84
N TYR A 212 2.06 -51.66 -20.72
CA TYR A 212 1.58 -50.43 -20.13
C TYR A 212 1.79 -49.27 -21.10
N CYS A 213 0.72 -48.56 -21.43
CA CYS A 213 0.77 -47.37 -22.27
C CYS A 213 0.95 -46.13 -21.38
N LYS A 214 2.12 -45.47 -21.47
CA LYS A 214 2.43 -44.26 -20.68
C LYS A 214 1.58 -43.07 -21.10
N SER A 215 1.26 -42.96 -22.39
CA SER A 215 0.46 -41.85 -22.94
C SER A 215 -1.00 -41.91 -22.48
N CYS A 216 -1.58 -43.11 -22.38
CA CYS A 216 -2.97 -43.29 -21.94
C CYS A 216 -3.11 -43.61 -20.46
N GLN A 217 -2.00 -43.82 -19.74
CA GLN A 217 -1.96 -44.33 -18.36
C GLN A 217 -2.80 -45.61 -18.14
N ARG A 218 -2.81 -46.52 -19.12
CA ARG A 218 -3.65 -47.74 -19.10
C ARG A 218 -2.83 -49.00 -19.37
N LEU A 219 -3.28 -50.11 -18.79
CA LEU A 219 -2.78 -51.46 -19.03
C LEU A 219 -3.35 -52.01 -20.35
N VAL A 220 -2.51 -52.64 -21.18
CA VAL A 220 -2.88 -53.10 -22.52
C VAL A 220 -2.35 -54.53 -22.79
N CYS A 221 -3.13 -55.36 -23.49
CA CYS A 221 -2.69 -56.69 -23.93
C CYS A 221 -1.88 -56.62 -25.25
N GLN A 222 -1.39 -57.76 -25.73
CA GLN A 222 -0.65 -57.87 -26.99
C GLN A 222 -1.50 -57.38 -28.18
N LEU A 223 -2.78 -57.74 -28.27
CA LEU A 223 -3.66 -57.28 -29.35
C LEU A 223 -3.95 -55.77 -29.31
N CYS A 224 -4.07 -55.14 -28.14
CA CYS A 224 -4.23 -53.69 -28.00
C CYS A 224 -2.99 -52.92 -28.50
N ARG A 225 -1.79 -53.50 -28.40
CA ARG A 225 -0.55 -52.90 -28.92
C ARG A 225 -0.51 -52.91 -30.45
N VAL A 226 -1.04 -53.96 -31.07
CA VAL A 226 -1.00 -54.18 -32.53
C VAL A 226 -2.15 -53.46 -33.25
N ARG A 227 -3.30 -53.29 -32.60
CA ARG A 227 -4.46 -52.55 -33.16
C ARG A 227 -4.22 -51.03 -33.16
N ARG A 228 -4.95 -50.31 -34.02
CA ARG A 228 -4.81 -48.85 -34.22
C ARG A 228 -5.24 -47.97 -33.01
N THR A 229 -5.66 -48.56 -31.90
CA THR A 229 -6.17 -47.83 -30.72
C THR A 229 -5.06 -47.12 -29.92
N HIS A 230 -3.79 -47.52 -30.06
CA HIS A 230 -2.65 -46.87 -29.41
C HIS A 230 -1.48 -46.56 -30.37
N THR A 231 -1.77 -46.29 -31.64
CA THR A 231 -0.74 -45.92 -32.63
C THR A 231 -0.04 -44.62 -32.24
N GLY A 232 1.29 -44.64 -32.13
CA GLY A 232 2.11 -43.48 -31.76
C GLY A 232 2.25 -43.26 -30.25
N HIS A 233 1.65 -44.10 -29.40
CA HIS A 233 1.82 -44.01 -27.95
C HIS A 233 3.05 -44.74 -27.43
N LYS A 234 3.63 -44.23 -26.33
CA LYS A 234 4.79 -44.87 -25.68
C LYS A 234 4.35 -46.05 -24.83
N ILE A 235 4.46 -47.26 -25.39
CA ILE A 235 4.12 -48.52 -24.73
C ILE A 235 5.37 -49.19 -24.20
N THR A 236 5.35 -49.61 -22.93
CA THR A 236 6.45 -50.32 -22.26
C THR A 236 5.96 -51.64 -21.67
N PRO A 237 6.82 -52.67 -21.50
CA PRO A 237 6.45 -53.89 -20.79
C PRO A 237 5.97 -53.58 -19.36
N VAL A 238 4.97 -54.32 -18.87
CA VAL A 238 4.42 -54.11 -17.50
C VAL A 238 5.50 -54.20 -16.43
N VAL A 239 6.49 -55.10 -16.59
CA VAL A 239 7.59 -55.30 -15.63
C VAL A 239 8.43 -54.02 -15.44
N SER A 240 8.75 -53.33 -16.54
CA SER A 240 9.50 -52.07 -16.48
C SER A 240 8.67 -50.93 -15.91
N ALA A 241 7.38 -50.86 -16.26
CA ALA A 241 6.46 -49.88 -15.69
C ALA A 241 6.25 -50.09 -14.18
N TYR A 242 6.19 -51.35 -13.73
CA TYR A 242 6.10 -51.72 -12.33
C TYR A 242 7.29 -51.19 -11.52
N GLN A 243 8.52 -51.42 -11.97
CA GLN A 243 9.71 -50.93 -11.27
C GLN A 243 9.72 -49.39 -11.16
N ALA A 244 9.47 -48.70 -12.26
CA ALA A 244 9.45 -47.24 -12.29
C ALA A 244 8.36 -46.63 -11.40
N LEU A 245 7.14 -47.19 -11.41
CA LEU A 245 6.04 -46.72 -10.57
C LEU A 245 6.29 -47.06 -9.09
N LYS A 246 6.84 -48.24 -8.79
CA LYS A 246 7.20 -48.64 -7.42
C LYS A 246 8.23 -47.68 -6.83
N GLU A 247 9.31 -47.38 -7.54
CA GLU A 247 10.33 -46.43 -7.09
C GLU A 247 9.77 -45.01 -6.90
N LYS A 248 8.92 -44.55 -7.82
CA LYS A 248 8.28 -43.23 -7.70
C LYS A 248 7.40 -43.16 -6.45
N LEU A 249 6.58 -44.19 -6.20
CA LEU A 249 5.75 -44.26 -4.99
C LEU A 249 6.60 -44.33 -3.72
N THR A 250 7.64 -45.16 -3.68
CA THR A 250 8.54 -45.24 -2.52
C THR A 250 9.20 -43.90 -2.22
N ARG A 251 9.68 -43.18 -3.25
CA ARG A 251 10.26 -41.84 -3.09
C ARG A 251 9.23 -40.81 -2.58
N SER A 252 8.03 -40.79 -3.16
CA SER A 252 6.96 -39.89 -2.71
C SER A 252 6.51 -40.17 -1.28
N ILE A 253 6.39 -41.45 -0.89
CA ILE A 253 6.06 -41.83 0.49
C ILE A 253 7.18 -41.42 1.46
N ALA A 254 8.43 -41.69 1.11
CA ALA A 254 9.58 -41.27 1.92
C ALA A 254 9.62 -39.74 2.11
N TYR A 255 9.30 -38.97 1.07
CA TYR A 255 9.20 -37.50 1.17
C TYR A 255 8.07 -37.05 2.11
N ILE A 256 6.88 -37.64 1.99
CA ILE A 256 5.74 -37.29 2.87
C ILE A 256 6.08 -37.63 4.34
N LEU A 257 6.67 -38.80 4.59
CA LEU A 257 7.08 -39.21 5.94
C LEU A 257 8.22 -38.32 6.48
N GLY A 258 9.19 -37.97 5.65
CA GLY A 258 10.29 -37.07 6.03
C GLY A 258 9.80 -35.66 6.40
N ASN A 259 8.78 -35.16 5.69
CA ASN A 259 8.21 -33.84 5.94
C ASN A 259 7.12 -33.80 7.02
N GLN A 260 6.80 -34.94 7.63
CA GLN A 260 5.79 -35.00 8.70
C GLN A 260 6.13 -34.06 9.85
N HIS A 261 7.41 -33.99 10.24
CA HIS A 261 7.89 -33.07 11.27
C HIS A 261 7.78 -31.60 10.85
N THR A 262 7.98 -31.28 9.56
CA THR A 262 7.83 -29.91 9.05
C THR A 262 6.38 -29.44 9.14
N VAL A 263 5.42 -30.29 8.72
CA VAL A 263 3.99 -29.98 8.84
C VAL A 263 3.58 -29.85 10.31
N GLN A 264 4.08 -30.73 11.18
CA GLN A 264 3.83 -30.63 12.61
C GLN A 264 4.39 -29.33 13.20
N GLY A 265 5.61 -28.91 12.80
CA GLY A 265 6.20 -27.64 13.19
C GLY A 265 5.37 -26.44 12.71
N GLN A 266 4.88 -26.47 11.47
CA GLN A 266 3.97 -25.45 10.94
C GLN A 266 2.67 -25.36 11.75
N ILE A 267 2.08 -26.50 12.11
CA ILE A 267 0.89 -26.53 12.98
C ILE A 267 1.20 -25.87 14.33
N SER A 268 2.31 -26.25 14.98
CA SER A 268 2.69 -25.65 16.26
C SER A 268 2.96 -24.15 16.17
N THR A 269 3.57 -23.64 15.09
CA THR A 269 3.74 -22.20 14.89
C THR A 269 2.40 -21.47 14.71
N LEU A 270 1.43 -22.10 14.03
CA LEU A 270 0.08 -21.54 13.89
C LEU A 270 -0.68 -21.55 15.22
N GLU A 271 -0.57 -22.63 16.00
CA GLU A 271 -1.16 -22.71 17.34
C GLU A 271 -0.57 -21.67 18.31
N GLU A 272 0.74 -21.41 18.22
CA GLU A 272 1.39 -20.34 18.98
C GLU A 272 0.91 -18.96 18.55
N ALA A 273 0.87 -18.67 17.25
CA ALA A 273 0.35 -17.41 16.73
C ALA A 273 -1.12 -17.17 17.13
N LEU A 274 -1.94 -18.23 17.17
CA LEU A 274 -3.33 -18.16 17.67
C LEU A 274 -3.36 -17.78 19.16
N ARG A 275 -2.59 -18.47 20.01
CA ARG A 275 -2.50 -18.13 21.45
C ARG A 275 -2.00 -16.72 21.68
N GLU A 276 -0.96 -16.29 20.97
CA GLU A 276 -0.43 -14.92 21.07
C GLU A 276 -1.48 -13.88 20.68
N THR A 277 -2.23 -14.12 19.59
CA THR A 277 -3.29 -13.22 19.15
C THR A 277 -4.42 -13.15 20.18
N GLU A 278 -4.79 -14.27 20.81
CA GLU A 278 -5.79 -14.29 21.88
C GLU A 278 -5.34 -13.52 23.14
N VAL A 279 -4.09 -13.70 23.56
CA VAL A 279 -3.51 -12.98 24.71
C VAL A 279 -3.36 -11.49 24.40
N ASN A 280 -2.82 -11.12 23.24
CA ASN A 280 -2.71 -9.72 22.83
C ASN A 280 -4.10 -9.07 22.74
N GLY A 281 -5.09 -9.79 22.24
CA GLY A 281 -6.48 -9.34 22.18
C GLY A 281 -7.12 -9.15 23.57
N SER A 282 -6.79 -9.99 24.55
CA SER A 282 -7.28 -9.83 25.93
C SER A 282 -6.59 -8.68 26.65
N THR A 283 -5.27 -8.53 26.50
CA THR A 283 -4.51 -7.40 27.05
C THR A 283 -5.01 -6.06 26.48
N ALA A 284 -5.21 -5.95 25.17
CA ALA A 284 -5.74 -4.72 24.56
C ALA A 284 -7.14 -4.34 25.09
N LYS A 285 -8.00 -5.34 25.38
CA LYS A 285 -9.31 -5.09 26.01
C LYS A 285 -9.15 -4.58 27.44
N GLU A 286 -8.23 -5.15 28.22
CA GLU A 286 -7.99 -4.75 29.60
C GLU A 286 -7.41 -3.32 29.69
N GLU A 287 -6.48 -2.98 28.80
CA GLU A 287 -5.95 -1.61 28.67
C GLU A 287 -7.05 -0.60 28.33
N MET A 288 -7.94 -0.93 27.39
CA MET A 288 -9.08 -0.09 27.05
C MET A 288 -10.02 0.10 28.25
N LEU A 289 -10.33 -0.96 28.99
CA LEU A 289 -11.13 -0.88 30.21
C LEU A 289 -10.45 -0.05 31.30
N GLN A 290 -9.11 -0.10 31.41
CA GLN A 290 -8.35 0.74 32.34
C GLN A 290 -8.44 2.22 31.97
N LEU A 291 -8.28 2.57 30.68
CA LEU A 291 -8.42 3.95 30.20
C LEU A 291 -9.83 4.51 30.47
N MET A 292 -10.88 3.71 30.21
CA MET A 292 -12.26 4.12 30.49
C MET A 292 -12.54 4.27 31.99
N ARG A 293 -11.93 3.44 32.85
CA ARG A 293 -12.02 3.59 34.31
C ARG A 293 -11.35 4.88 34.78
N SER A 294 -10.17 5.22 34.26
CA SER A 294 -9.50 6.49 34.57
C SER A 294 -10.34 7.70 34.16
N LEU A 295 -10.96 7.68 32.98
CA LEU A 295 -11.86 8.75 32.52
C LEU A 295 -13.08 8.90 33.45
N ARG A 296 -13.68 7.78 33.87
CA ARG A 296 -14.80 7.78 34.82
C ARG A 296 -14.40 8.38 36.17
N SER A 297 -13.25 7.99 36.71
CA SER A 297 -12.73 8.54 37.97
C SER A 297 -12.58 10.06 37.90
N ALA A 298 -12.02 10.58 36.80
CA ALA A 298 -11.86 12.02 36.63
C ALA A 298 -13.22 12.76 36.55
N LEU A 299 -14.24 12.15 35.94
CA LEU A 299 -15.59 12.71 35.91
C LEU A 299 -16.26 12.68 37.29
N GLU A 300 -16.09 11.59 38.04
CA GLU A 300 -16.59 11.45 39.41
C GLU A 300 -15.93 12.47 40.37
N GLU A 301 -14.62 12.69 40.24
CA GLU A 301 -13.90 13.73 41.00
C GLU A 301 -14.45 15.14 40.71
N LYS A 302 -14.73 15.45 39.43
CA LYS A 302 -15.34 16.73 39.05
C LYS A 302 -16.76 16.87 39.57
N GLN A 303 -17.55 15.80 39.55
CA GLN A 303 -18.89 15.78 40.12
C GLN A 303 -18.87 16.11 41.62
N VAL A 304 -17.99 15.44 42.39
CA VAL A 304 -17.84 15.70 43.83
C VAL A 304 -17.39 17.15 44.08
N SER A 305 -16.44 17.66 43.28
CA SER A 305 -15.97 19.05 43.40
C SER A 305 -17.08 20.08 43.16
N PHE A 306 -17.93 19.89 42.14
CA PHE A 306 -19.02 20.83 41.86
C PHE A 306 -20.12 20.78 42.92
N LEU A 307 -20.49 19.59 43.39
CA LEU A 307 -21.47 19.45 44.47
C LEU A 307 -20.96 20.09 45.76
N GLY A 308 -19.69 19.87 46.12
CA GLY A 308 -19.07 20.50 47.29
C GLY A 308 -19.08 22.03 47.23
N ALA A 309 -18.81 22.63 46.05
CA ALA A 309 -18.87 24.08 45.88
C ALA A 309 -20.30 24.65 46.04
N ILE A 310 -21.32 23.90 45.61
CA ILE A 310 -22.73 24.29 45.80
C ILE A 310 -23.11 24.19 47.28
N GLU A 311 -22.73 23.11 47.96
CA GLU A 311 -22.97 22.91 49.39
C GLU A 311 -22.28 23.99 50.24
N GLU A 312 -21.04 24.35 49.90
CA GLU A 312 -20.31 25.43 50.56
C GLU A 312 -20.97 26.79 50.36
N CYS A 313 -21.33 27.14 49.12
CA CYS A 313 -22.04 28.37 48.84
C CYS A 313 -23.40 28.43 49.57
N GLN A 314 -24.14 27.32 49.58
CA GLN A 314 -25.39 27.22 50.32
C GLN A 314 -25.17 27.44 51.83
N ARG A 315 -24.13 26.83 52.40
CA ARG A 315 -23.76 26.97 53.81
C ARG A 315 -23.46 28.43 54.14
N GLU A 316 -22.61 29.10 53.36
CA GLU A 316 -22.26 30.51 53.56
C GLU A 316 -23.48 31.44 53.45
N GLN A 317 -24.33 31.24 52.45
CA GLN A 317 -25.58 32.01 52.30
C GLN A 317 -26.50 31.80 53.50
N LEU A 318 -26.67 30.56 53.97
CA LEU A 318 -27.49 30.25 55.15
C LEU A 318 -26.90 30.84 56.43
N GLU A 319 -25.59 30.79 56.62
CA GLU A 319 -24.89 31.39 57.76
C GLU A 319 -25.10 32.91 57.79
N SER A 320 -24.92 33.58 56.64
CA SER A 320 -25.14 35.03 56.51
C SER A 320 -26.58 35.44 56.81
N LEU A 321 -27.56 34.69 56.26
CA LEU A 321 -28.98 34.94 56.54
C LEU A 321 -29.34 34.67 58.00
N ARG A 322 -28.82 33.60 58.61
CA ARG A 322 -29.02 33.31 60.04
C ARG A 322 -28.44 34.40 60.93
N ALA A 323 -27.24 34.90 60.61
CA ALA A 323 -26.62 36.00 61.34
C ALA A 323 -27.48 37.28 61.26
N GLN A 324 -27.99 37.60 60.06
CA GLN A 324 -28.90 38.73 59.87
C GLN A 324 -30.20 38.56 60.67
N VAL A 325 -30.77 37.34 60.71
CA VAL A 325 -31.94 37.05 61.54
C VAL A 325 -31.63 37.26 63.03
N GLN A 326 -30.50 36.79 63.53
CA GLN A 326 -30.09 36.98 64.93
C GLN A 326 -29.88 38.46 65.27
N GLU A 327 -29.27 39.24 64.39
CA GLU A 327 -29.09 40.69 64.58
C GLU A 327 -30.44 41.41 64.69
N HIS A 328 -31.37 41.13 63.78
CA HIS A 328 -32.72 41.72 63.84
C HIS A 328 -33.53 41.23 65.05
N GLN A 329 -33.36 39.98 65.48
CA GLN A 329 -33.95 39.47 66.73
C GLN A 329 -33.41 40.21 67.96
N GLY A 330 -32.09 40.44 68.05
CA GLY A 330 -31.49 41.23 69.12
C GLY A 330 -31.92 42.71 69.11
N MET A 331 -32.21 43.28 67.94
CA MET A 331 -32.86 44.60 67.87
C MET A 331 -34.29 44.59 68.41
N LEU A 332 -35.02 43.48 68.28
CA LEU A 332 -36.36 43.32 68.85
C LEU A 332 -36.33 43.20 70.38
N GLU A 333 -35.31 42.53 70.93
CA GLU A 333 -35.07 42.44 72.38
C GLU A 333 -34.73 43.80 73.00
N ASN A 334 -34.20 44.73 72.21
CA ASN A 334 -34.12 46.15 72.58
C ASN A 334 -35.49 46.87 72.63
N SER A 335 -36.64 46.19 72.60
CA SER A 335 -37.95 46.84 72.85
C SER A 335 -38.01 47.61 74.17
N GLY A 336 -37.19 47.22 75.16
CA GLY A 336 -36.98 47.96 76.40
C GLY A 336 -36.40 49.37 76.23
N LEU A 337 -35.79 49.70 75.07
CA LEU A 337 -35.34 51.05 74.72
C LEU A 337 -36.51 52.02 74.55
N VAL A 338 -37.67 51.53 74.08
CA VAL A 338 -38.89 52.34 73.99
C VAL A 338 -39.43 52.64 75.38
N GLY A 339 -39.46 51.65 76.28
CA GLY A 339 -39.82 51.85 77.68
C GLY A 339 -38.84 52.79 78.40
N TYR A 340 -37.54 52.60 78.21
CA TYR A 340 -36.50 53.50 78.74
C TYR A 340 -36.61 54.91 78.17
N ALA A 341 -36.91 55.07 76.88
CA ALA A 341 -37.14 56.37 76.27
C ALA A 341 -38.34 57.09 76.90
N GLN A 342 -39.43 56.36 77.15
CA GLN A 342 -40.61 56.88 77.82
C GLN A 342 -40.33 57.32 79.27
N GLU A 343 -39.46 56.61 80.00
CA GLU A 343 -39.05 57.04 81.34
C GLU A 343 -38.12 58.25 81.31
N VAL A 344 -37.14 58.32 80.40
CA VAL A 344 -36.24 59.48 80.25
C VAL A 344 -37.04 60.76 79.92
N LEU A 345 -38.15 60.65 79.17
CA LEU A 345 -39.03 61.78 78.87
C LEU A 345 -39.78 62.36 80.08
N LYS A 346 -39.84 61.64 81.22
CA LYS A 346 -40.46 62.13 82.46
C LYS A 346 -39.49 62.90 83.35
N GLU A 347 -38.20 62.95 83.01
CA GLU A 347 -37.18 63.59 83.83
C GLU A 347 -37.39 65.10 83.87
N SER A 348 -37.32 65.70 85.07
CA SER A 348 -37.62 67.12 85.28
C SER A 348 -36.36 67.99 85.41
N ASP A 349 -35.21 67.39 85.76
CA ASP A 349 -33.93 68.11 85.76
C ASP A 349 -33.35 68.27 84.34
N GLN A 350 -33.13 69.52 83.95
CA GLN A 350 -32.71 69.86 82.59
C GLN A 350 -31.32 69.33 82.24
N ALA A 351 -30.39 69.31 83.21
CA ALA A 351 -29.02 68.85 82.98
C ALA A 351 -28.95 67.32 82.83
N CYS A 352 -29.63 66.59 83.72
CA CYS A 352 -29.72 65.13 83.67
C CYS A 352 -30.49 64.64 82.44
N PHE A 353 -31.57 65.34 82.06
CA PHE A 353 -32.32 65.05 80.85
C PHE A 353 -31.44 65.16 79.59
N VAL A 354 -30.71 66.27 79.41
CA VAL A 354 -29.88 66.46 78.21
C VAL A 354 -28.76 65.42 78.12
N GLN A 355 -28.18 65.01 79.26
CA GLN A 355 -27.16 63.95 79.30
C GLN A 355 -27.71 62.58 78.88
N ALA A 356 -28.89 62.20 79.37
CA ALA A 356 -29.54 60.92 79.03
C ALA A 356 -30.14 60.93 77.61
N ALA A 357 -30.79 62.03 77.22
CA ALA A 357 -31.45 62.21 75.93
C ALA A 357 -30.46 62.14 74.75
N LYS A 358 -29.23 62.65 74.90
CA LYS A 358 -28.22 62.58 73.84
C LYS A 358 -27.78 61.14 73.54
N GLN A 359 -27.55 60.32 74.58
CA GLN A 359 -27.23 58.89 74.41
C GLN A 359 -28.41 58.10 73.86
N LEU A 360 -29.62 58.41 74.35
CA LEU A 360 -30.85 57.78 73.89
C LEU A 360 -31.14 58.08 72.41
N HIS A 361 -31.04 59.35 72.02
CA HIS A 361 -31.26 59.79 70.64
C HIS A 361 -30.30 59.11 69.67
N TYR A 362 -29.01 59.00 70.03
CA TYR A 362 -28.04 58.25 69.23
C TYR A 362 -28.44 56.77 69.03
N ARG A 363 -28.91 56.10 70.09
CA ARG A 363 -29.37 54.70 70.00
C ARG A 363 -30.63 54.54 69.15
N ILE A 364 -31.57 55.49 69.23
CA ILE A 364 -32.82 55.50 68.45
C ILE A 364 -32.52 55.79 66.97
N VAL A 365 -31.68 56.77 66.67
CA VAL A 365 -31.28 57.09 65.28
C VAL A 365 -30.61 55.88 64.63
N LYS A 366 -29.65 55.25 65.33
CA LYS A 366 -28.97 54.05 64.83
C LYS A 366 -29.93 52.87 64.58
N ALA A 367 -30.95 52.69 65.43
CA ALA A 367 -31.98 51.67 65.23
C ALA A 367 -32.98 52.02 64.13
N THR A 368 -33.20 53.31 63.85
CA THR A 368 -34.10 53.78 62.79
C THR A 368 -33.44 53.67 61.41
N GLU A 369 -32.14 53.97 61.33
CA GLU A 369 -31.33 53.81 60.11
C GLU A 369 -31.27 52.34 59.65
N SER A 370 -31.14 51.38 60.57
CA SER A 370 -31.14 49.95 60.23
C SER A 370 -32.50 49.42 59.73
N LEU A 371 -33.60 50.08 60.09
CA LEU A 371 -34.96 49.75 59.61
C LEU A 371 -35.25 50.31 58.21
N GLN A 372 -34.66 51.45 57.84
CA GLN A 372 -34.92 52.12 56.55
C GLN A 372 -34.24 51.44 55.34
N GLY A 373 -33.30 50.52 55.57
CA GLY A 373 -32.46 49.91 54.53
C GLY A 373 -32.48 48.39 54.45
N PHE A 374 -33.61 47.72 54.74
CA PHE A 374 -33.66 46.26 54.73
C PHE A 374 -33.40 45.67 53.33
N ARG A 375 -32.32 44.88 53.22
CA ARG A 375 -32.04 43.97 52.11
C ARG A 375 -31.53 42.65 52.65
N PRO A 376 -31.97 41.49 52.11
CA PRO A 376 -31.40 40.20 52.48
C PRO A 376 -29.89 40.17 52.23
N ALA A 377 -29.12 39.65 53.18
CA ALA A 377 -27.66 39.58 53.11
C ALA A 377 -27.16 38.64 52.00
N ALA A 378 -27.99 37.69 51.58
CA ALA A 378 -27.72 36.80 50.46
C ALA A 378 -28.99 36.54 49.62
N SER A 379 -28.81 36.27 48.33
CA SER A 379 -29.90 35.85 47.44
C SER A 379 -30.08 34.33 47.46
N ALA A 380 -31.32 33.83 47.40
CA ALA A 380 -31.61 32.39 47.33
C ALA A 380 -31.31 31.74 45.95
N SER A 381 -30.69 32.45 45.02
CA SER A 381 -30.42 31.98 43.66
C SER A 381 -29.01 31.43 43.51
N PHE A 382 -28.89 30.27 42.87
CA PHE A 382 -27.62 29.66 42.44
C PHE A 382 -27.32 29.92 40.96
N SER A 383 -27.93 30.94 40.34
CA SER A 383 -27.76 31.27 38.91
C SER A 383 -26.32 31.53 38.47
N HIS A 384 -25.42 31.81 39.41
CA HIS A 384 -23.99 32.02 39.19
C HIS A 384 -23.16 30.72 39.19
N LEU A 385 -23.75 29.58 39.58
CA LEU A 385 -23.13 28.25 39.61
C LEU A 385 -23.69 27.34 38.50
N GLN A 386 -23.65 27.80 37.25
CA GLN A 386 -24.05 27.00 36.09
C GLN A 386 -22.83 26.32 35.46
N VAL A 387 -22.96 25.02 35.16
CA VAL A 387 -21.93 24.23 34.47
C VAL A 387 -22.44 23.86 33.09
N ASP A 388 -21.69 24.22 32.05
CA ASP A 388 -21.92 23.77 30.68
C ASP A 388 -21.04 22.55 30.39
N VAL A 389 -21.67 21.43 30.06
CA VAL A 389 -21.00 20.14 29.73
C VAL A 389 -21.00 19.85 28.23
N SER A 390 -21.48 20.79 27.40
CA SER A 390 -21.69 20.56 25.97
C SER A 390 -20.40 20.27 25.21
N ARG A 391 -19.28 20.89 25.61
CA ARG A 391 -17.97 20.65 24.98
C ARG A 391 -17.43 19.28 25.33
N GLU A 392 -17.50 18.90 26.60
CA GLU A 392 -17.01 17.63 27.12
C GLU A 392 -17.81 16.47 26.54
N LEU A 393 -19.13 16.62 26.38
CA LEU A 393 -19.98 15.62 25.71
C LEU A 393 -19.61 15.43 24.24
N LYS A 394 -19.26 16.51 23.52
CA LYS A 394 -18.75 16.41 22.14
C LYS A 394 -17.42 15.65 22.11
N LEU A 395 -16.48 15.99 22.97
CA LEU A 395 -15.20 15.29 23.07
C LEU A 395 -15.38 13.79 23.37
N LEU A 396 -16.35 13.42 24.23
CA LEU A 396 -16.70 12.03 24.50
C LEU A 396 -17.34 11.32 23.31
N THR A 397 -18.15 12.03 22.52
CA THR A 397 -18.80 11.49 21.31
C THR A 397 -17.78 11.26 20.19
N ASP A 398 -16.76 12.12 20.10
CA ASP A 398 -15.70 12.06 19.10
C ASP A 398 -14.57 11.07 19.48
N LEU A 399 -14.68 10.36 20.62
CA LEU A 399 -13.72 9.34 21.03
C LEU A 399 -13.72 8.17 20.04
N ASN A 400 -12.62 8.05 19.31
CA ASN A 400 -12.40 7.00 18.33
C ASN A 400 -11.07 6.29 18.57
N PHE A 401 -10.94 5.06 18.05
CA PHE A 401 -9.64 4.38 18.02
C PHE A 401 -8.66 5.22 17.20
N VAL A 402 -7.51 5.53 17.79
CA VAL A 402 -6.42 6.22 17.09
C VAL A 402 -5.97 5.30 15.96
N ARG A 403 -6.05 5.79 14.72
CA ARG A 403 -5.47 5.12 13.56
C ARG A 403 -4.05 5.61 13.37
N VAL A 404 -3.19 4.79 12.78
CA VAL A 404 -1.83 5.19 12.41
C VAL A 404 -1.90 6.33 11.38
N PRO A 405 -1.00 7.35 11.41
CA PRO A 405 -0.97 8.42 10.41
C PRO A 405 -0.70 7.85 9.02
N GLU A 406 -1.33 8.42 8.00
CA GLU A 406 -1.00 8.08 6.61
C GLU A 406 0.39 8.62 6.23
N ALA A 407 0.92 8.13 5.11
CA ALA A 407 2.21 8.57 4.59
C ALA A 407 2.21 10.09 4.34
N PRO A 408 3.12 10.86 4.95
CA PRO A 408 3.25 12.28 4.67
C PRO A 408 3.60 12.53 3.20
N VAL A 409 3.12 13.63 2.62
CA VAL A 409 3.45 14.03 1.24
C VAL A 409 4.44 15.18 1.28
N ILE A 410 5.65 14.98 0.75
CA ILE A 410 6.67 16.03 0.67
C ILE A 410 6.25 17.07 -0.36
N ASP A 411 6.25 18.34 0.03
CA ASP A 411 5.97 19.47 -0.84
C ASP A 411 7.23 19.86 -1.61
N THR A 412 7.30 19.42 -2.87
CA THR A 412 8.45 19.65 -3.76
C THR A 412 8.62 21.12 -4.16
N GLN A 413 7.60 21.97 -4.00
CA GLN A 413 7.70 23.40 -4.34
C GLN A 413 8.35 24.20 -3.21
N ARG A 414 8.11 23.80 -1.97
CA ARG A 414 8.65 24.46 -0.77
C ARG A 414 9.96 23.85 -0.28
N THR A 415 10.25 22.63 -0.73
CA THR A 415 11.46 21.89 -0.41
C THR A 415 12.61 22.26 -1.37
N TYR A 416 13.78 22.63 -0.84
CA TYR A 416 14.95 22.94 -1.66
C TYR A 416 16.26 22.80 -0.88
N ALA A 417 17.37 22.70 -1.60
CA ALA A 417 18.72 22.69 -1.04
C ALA A 417 19.48 23.99 -1.38
N TYR A 418 20.15 24.57 -0.39
CA TYR A 418 21.06 25.71 -0.56
C TYR A 418 22.29 25.52 0.34
N ASP A 419 22.48 26.32 1.38
CA ASP A 419 23.47 26.08 2.45
C ASP A 419 23.11 24.84 3.28
N GLN A 420 21.81 24.59 3.44
CA GLN A 420 21.23 23.43 4.10
C GLN A 420 20.03 22.93 3.27
N ILE A 421 19.53 21.73 3.57
CA ILE A 421 18.32 21.23 2.91
C ILE A 421 17.12 21.59 3.78
N PHE A 422 16.19 22.35 3.21
CA PHE A 422 14.90 22.66 3.83
C PHE A 422 13.83 21.72 3.27
N LEU A 423 13.26 20.88 4.13
CA LEU A 423 12.18 19.97 3.82
C LEU A 423 10.84 20.50 4.34
N CYS A 424 9.81 20.42 3.51
CA CYS A 424 8.42 20.65 3.91
C CYS A 424 7.54 19.50 3.45
N TRP A 425 6.56 19.11 4.27
CA TRP A 425 5.58 18.09 3.93
C TRP A 425 4.19 18.48 4.43
N ARG A 426 3.19 17.70 4.05
CA ARG A 426 1.80 17.83 4.51
C ARG A 426 1.20 16.45 4.75
N LEU A 427 0.31 16.34 5.72
CA LEU A 427 -0.50 15.13 5.88
C LEU A 427 -1.72 15.18 4.96
N PRO A 428 -2.19 14.03 4.43
CA PRO A 428 -3.49 13.93 3.77
C PRO A 428 -4.62 14.44 4.68
N GLN A 429 -5.67 15.04 4.09
CA GLN A 429 -6.78 15.65 4.87
C GLN A 429 -7.55 14.65 5.73
N ASP A 430 -7.63 13.39 5.29
CA ASP A 430 -8.35 12.31 5.99
C ASP A 430 -7.47 11.56 7.01
N SER A 431 -6.18 11.89 7.08
CA SER A 431 -5.22 11.24 7.98
C SER A 431 -5.40 11.72 9.42
N PRO A 432 -5.29 10.83 10.42
CA PRO A 432 -5.15 11.27 11.81
C PRO A 432 -3.86 12.09 11.98
N PRO A 433 -3.82 13.02 12.94
CA PRO A 433 -2.65 13.85 13.18
C PRO A 433 -1.48 13.02 13.69
N ALA A 434 -0.28 13.35 13.22
CA ALA A 434 0.97 12.83 13.76
C ALA A 434 1.51 13.79 14.83
N TRP A 435 2.02 13.24 15.93
CA TRP A 435 2.62 13.98 17.04
C TRP A 435 4.07 14.37 16.77
N HIS A 436 4.80 13.52 16.05
CA HIS A 436 6.15 13.81 15.59
C HIS A 436 6.42 13.09 14.26
N TYR A 437 7.40 13.61 13.53
CA TYR A 437 7.88 13.03 12.28
C TYR A 437 9.35 12.64 12.40
N THR A 438 9.70 11.57 11.70
CA THR A 438 11.09 11.15 11.53
C THR A 438 11.47 11.38 10.08
N VAL A 439 12.58 12.09 9.88
CA VAL A 439 13.15 12.36 8.57
C VAL A 439 14.36 11.47 8.39
N GLU A 440 14.38 10.72 7.29
CA GLU A 440 15.52 9.92 6.90
C GLU A 440 16.09 10.46 5.60
N HIS A 441 17.42 10.58 5.55
CA HIS A 441 18.13 11.04 4.37
C HIS A 441 19.35 10.17 4.12
N ARG A 442 19.75 10.05 2.86
CA ARG A 442 20.98 9.38 2.44
C ARG A 442 21.57 10.05 1.22
N LYS A 443 22.90 10.00 1.10
CA LYS A 443 23.60 10.44 -0.10
C LYS A 443 23.62 9.31 -1.15
N THR A 444 23.26 9.65 -2.37
CA THR A 444 23.30 8.77 -3.53
C THR A 444 24.68 8.88 -4.16
N ASP A 445 25.53 7.86 -4.02
CA ASP A 445 26.80 7.81 -4.72
C ASP A 445 26.59 7.09 -6.06
N ALA A 446 26.63 7.83 -7.18
CA ALA A 446 26.48 7.25 -8.52
C ALA A 446 27.59 6.21 -8.88
N ARG A 447 28.69 6.18 -8.11
CA ARG A 447 29.86 5.31 -8.34
C ARG A 447 30.01 4.16 -7.35
N ALA A 448 29.27 4.13 -6.24
CA ALA A 448 29.41 3.09 -5.22
C ALA A 448 28.29 2.05 -5.33
N LYS A 449 28.65 0.77 -5.48
CA LYS A 449 27.70 -0.36 -5.49
C LYS A 449 27.04 -0.64 -4.12
N ALA A 450 27.40 0.10 -3.07
CA ALA A 450 26.87 -0.04 -1.73
C ALA A 450 26.02 1.18 -1.35
N LEU A 451 24.72 0.97 -1.11
CA LEU A 451 23.82 1.98 -0.58
C LEU A 451 24.26 2.37 0.84
N LYS A 452 24.57 3.65 1.07
CA LYS A 452 24.83 4.18 2.42
C LYS A 452 23.60 3.96 3.32
N LEU A 453 23.87 3.69 4.61
CA LEU A 453 22.85 3.59 5.65
C LEU A 453 22.04 4.90 5.72
N TRP A 454 20.73 4.79 5.93
CA TRP A 454 19.86 5.94 6.15
C TRP A 454 20.29 6.67 7.43
N GLN A 455 20.58 7.96 7.31
CA GLN A 455 20.79 8.83 8.46
C GLN A 455 19.43 9.31 8.93
N ARG A 456 19.13 9.01 10.20
CA ARG A 456 17.84 9.34 10.81
C ARG A 456 17.96 10.60 11.66
N ARG A 457 17.01 11.52 11.47
CA ARG A 457 16.75 12.64 12.38
C ARG A 457 15.37 12.43 13.00
N GLU A 458 15.33 12.29 14.31
CA GLU A 458 14.09 12.13 15.07
C GLU A 458 13.54 13.49 15.54
N GLU A 459 12.24 13.53 15.83
CA GLU A 459 11.54 14.61 16.57
C GLU A 459 11.23 15.92 15.83
N ALA A 460 10.91 15.90 14.54
CA ALA A 460 10.27 17.07 13.93
C ALA A 460 8.82 17.17 14.42
N LYS A 461 8.50 18.16 15.26
CA LYS A 461 7.13 18.43 15.77
C LYS A 461 6.26 19.22 14.79
N GLY A 462 6.83 19.73 13.70
CA GLY A 462 6.14 20.49 12.67
C GLY A 462 6.12 19.79 11.32
N PHE A 463 5.60 20.48 10.31
CA PHE A 463 5.52 20.03 8.92
C PHE A 463 6.77 20.36 8.08
N SER A 464 7.90 20.62 8.76
CA SER A 464 9.16 20.98 8.12
C SER A 464 10.36 20.55 8.96
N ALA A 465 11.47 20.25 8.30
CA ALA A 465 12.75 19.95 8.94
C ALA A 465 13.93 20.46 8.11
N LEU A 466 15.07 20.60 8.79
CA LEU A 466 16.36 20.88 8.18
C LEU A 466 17.16 19.59 8.03
N VAL A 467 18.01 19.52 7.02
CA VAL A 467 19.20 18.68 7.04
C VAL A 467 20.40 19.60 7.02
N GLU A 468 21.13 19.62 8.14
CA GLU A 468 22.28 20.48 8.36
C GLU A 468 23.54 19.84 7.76
N TYR A 469 24.47 20.68 7.30
CA TYR A 469 25.77 20.28 6.74
C TYR A 469 25.69 19.26 5.58
N PRO A 470 24.88 19.51 4.53
CA PRO A 470 24.91 18.64 3.35
C PRO A 470 26.26 18.75 2.63
N ASP A 471 26.75 17.62 2.10
CA ASP A 471 27.90 17.59 1.22
C ASP A 471 27.62 18.42 -0.04
N VAL A 472 28.62 19.18 -0.50
CA VAL A 472 28.55 19.88 -1.79
C VAL A 472 28.52 18.89 -2.97
N ASP A 473 27.92 19.33 -4.08
CA ASP A 473 27.84 18.59 -5.35
C ASP A 473 27.36 17.13 -5.21
N SER A 474 26.30 16.94 -4.43
CA SER A 474 25.80 15.63 -4.02
C SER A 474 24.29 15.50 -4.19
N VAL A 475 23.82 14.26 -4.42
CA VAL A 475 22.39 13.96 -4.55
C VAL A 475 21.89 13.29 -3.29
N TYR A 476 20.95 13.92 -2.58
CA TYR A 476 20.33 13.37 -1.38
C TYR A 476 18.97 12.75 -1.71
N VAL A 477 18.72 11.55 -1.20
CA VAL A 477 17.39 10.93 -1.16
C VAL A 477 16.80 11.18 0.20
N LEU A 478 15.58 11.72 0.27
CA LEU A 478 14.92 12.06 1.53
C LEU A 478 13.52 11.44 1.60
N ARG A 479 13.14 10.99 2.79
CA ARG A 479 11.80 10.46 3.10
C ARG A 479 11.38 10.80 4.52
N VAL A 480 10.08 10.90 4.75
CA VAL A 480 9.49 11.30 6.04
C VAL A 480 8.40 10.31 6.43
N LYS A 481 8.28 10.00 7.73
CA LYS A 481 7.15 9.24 8.27
C LYS A 481 6.59 9.89 9.53
N GLY A 482 5.28 9.74 9.74
CA GLY A 482 4.57 10.28 10.91
C GLY A 482 4.35 9.23 12.00
N TYR A 483 4.31 9.68 13.25
CA TYR A 483 4.07 8.86 14.43
C TYR A 483 2.92 9.42 15.26
N ASN A 484 2.11 8.53 15.85
CA ASN A 484 1.15 8.87 16.89
C ASN A 484 1.00 7.72 17.89
N LYS A 485 -0.01 7.80 18.78
CA LYS A 485 -0.26 6.76 19.80
C LYS A 485 -0.47 5.35 19.24
N ALA A 486 -0.97 5.24 18.01
CA ALA A 486 -1.26 3.96 17.38
C ALA A 486 -0.02 3.32 16.73
N GLY A 487 1.08 4.08 16.57
CA GLY A 487 2.32 3.61 15.96
C GLY A 487 2.84 4.55 14.89
N PHE A 488 3.47 3.99 13.87
CA PHE A 488 4.13 4.73 12.79
C PHE A 488 3.50 4.42 11.43
N GLY A 489 3.27 5.48 10.65
CA GLY A 489 2.79 5.37 9.28
C GLY A 489 3.85 4.87 8.31
N GLU A 490 3.44 4.65 7.07
CA GLU A 490 4.36 4.41 5.98
C GLU A 490 5.23 5.65 5.69
N TYR A 491 6.36 5.43 5.02
CA TYR A 491 7.21 6.53 4.57
C TYR A 491 6.56 7.25 3.37
N SER A 492 6.83 8.54 3.26
CA SER A 492 6.56 9.35 2.08
C SER A 492 7.26 8.79 0.85
N GLU A 493 6.80 9.21 -0.33
CA GLU A 493 7.58 9.03 -1.56
C GLU A 493 8.99 9.61 -1.40
N GLU A 494 9.98 8.90 -1.95
CA GLU A 494 11.38 9.31 -1.91
C GLU A 494 11.58 10.47 -2.90
N ILE A 495 12.14 11.58 -2.42
CA ILE A 495 12.53 12.71 -3.27
C ILE A 495 14.04 12.79 -3.43
N TYR A 496 14.48 13.31 -4.57
CA TYR A 496 15.88 13.50 -4.91
C TYR A 496 16.20 14.99 -4.98
N LEU A 497 17.14 15.45 -4.17
CA LEU A 497 17.59 16.84 -4.16
C LEU A 497 19.08 16.90 -4.46
N HIS A 498 19.44 17.80 -5.37
CA HIS A 498 20.82 18.14 -5.67
C HIS A 498 21.27 19.27 -4.74
N THR A 499 22.47 19.17 -4.17
CA THR A 499 23.09 20.24 -3.40
C THR A 499 23.95 21.13 -4.30
N PRO A 500 24.24 22.38 -3.90
CA PRO A 500 25.07 23.28 -4.70
C PRO A 500 26.46 22.73 -5.03
N PRO A 501 27.04 23.09 -6.19
CA PRO A 501 28.33 22.60 -6.66
C PRO A 501 29.55 23.13 -5.87
N ALA A 502 29.33 24.04 -4.91
CA ALA A 502 30.33 24.66 -4.06
C ALA A 502 29.71 25.21 -2.78
N SER A 503 30.54 25.66 -1.83
CA SER A 503 30.06 26.28 -0.59
C SER A 503 29.28 27.56 -0.87
N VAL A 504 28.16 27.74 -0.17
CA VAL A 504 27.32 28.92 -0.34
C VAL A 504 27.99 30.15 0.25
N LEU A 505 28.16 31.19 -0.57
CA LEU A 505 28.64 32.49 -0.15
C LEU A 505 27.46 33.35 0.31
N ASN A 506 27.54 33.85 1.54
CA ASN A 506 26.60 34.83 2.07
C ASN A 506 27.25 36.22 2.05
N PHE A 507 26.65 37.12 1.29
CA PHE A 507 27.07 38.51 1.15
C PHE A 507 25.84 39.40 1.00
N PHE A 508 26.03 40.70 1.17
CA PHE A 508 25.01 41.74 1.02
C PHE A 508 25.34 42.64 -0.17
N LEU A 509 24.33 43.30 -0.72
CA LEU A 509 24.50 44.26 -1.79
C LEU A 509 25.10 45.54 -1.20
N ASP A 510 26.34 45.85 -1.59
CA ASP A 510 27.06 47.02 -1.10
C ASP A 510 26.55 48.30 -1.80
N ASN A 511 26.45 49.38 -1.04
CA ASN A 511 26.02 50.69 -1.50
C ASN A 511 27.18 51.70 -1.60
N ARG A 512 28.42 51.28 -1.33
CA ARG A 512 29.60 52.16 -1.31
C ARG A 512 30.14 52.50 -2.70
N TRP A 513 29.90 51.65 -3.70
CA TRP A 513 30.53 51.76 -5.03
C TRP A 513 29.50 52.04 -6.13
N GLY A 514 29.67 53.17 -6.83
CA GLY A 514 28.85 53.57 -8.00
C GLY A 514 27.34 53.52 -7.84
N PHE A 515 26.87 53.58 -6.60
CA PHE A 515 25.47 53.50 -6.24
C PHE A 515 24.77 54.81 -6.57
N ASN A 516 24.02 54.84 -7.68
CA ASN A 516 23.16 55.96 -7.99
C ASN A 516 21.89 55.90 -7.13
N ARG A 517 21.88 56.64 -6.01
CA ARG A 517 20.75 56.68 -5.05
C ARG A 517 19.42 57.09 -5.69
N ASP A 518 19.46 57.80 -6.81
CA ASP A 518 18.28 58.29 -7.51
C ASP A 518 17.70 57.25 -8.49
N ARG A 519 18.46 56.18 -8.80
CA ARG A 519 18.07 55.14 -9.77
C ARG A 519 18.04 53.73 -9.20
N LEU A 520 18.86 53.41 -8.20
CA LEU A 520 18.89 52.09 -7.58
C LEU A 520 18.36 52.16 -6.15
N ALA A 521 17.30 51.39 -5.89
CA ALA A 521 16.74 51.22 -4.56
C ALA A 521 17.12 49.83 -4.01
N ILE A 522 18.01 49.81 -3.01
CA ILE A 522 18.37 48.59 -2.26
C ILE A 522 17.42 48.46 -1.06
N SER A 523 16.96 47.24 -0.77
CA SER A 523 16.09 46.94 0.37
C SER A 523 16.80 47.12 1.71
N LYS A 524 16.05 47.27 2.80
CA LYS A 524 16.61 47.47 4.16
C LYS A 524 17.50 46.32 4.63
N ASP A 525 17.23 45.11 4.17
CA ASP A 525 18.01 43.90 4.44
C ASP A 525 19.18 43.70 3.46
N GLN A 526 19.42 44.64 2.54
CA GLN A 526 20.50 44.64 1.55
C GLN A 526 20.56 43.38 0.66
N ARG A 527 19.42 42.72 0.46
CA ARG A 527 19.29 41.48 -0.34
C ARG A 527 18.49 41.66 -1.62
N ALA A 528 17.76 42.76 -1.77
CA ALA A 528 17.04 43.08 -2.98
C ALA A 528 17.49 44.43 -3.54
N VAL A 529 17.55 44.53 -4.86
CA VAL A 529 17.79 45.79 -5.56
C VAL A 529 16.77 45.96 -6.67
N ARG A 530 16.30 47.19 -6.85
CA ARG A 530 15.42 47.58 -7.95
C ARG A 530 15.98 48.80 -8.64
N SER A 531 16.15 48.72 -9.95
CA SER A 531 16.38 49.88 -10.81
C SER A 531 15.05 50.56 -11.10
N VAL A 532 14.93 51.80 -10.62
CA VAL A 532 13.79 52.70 -10.78
C VAL A 532 14.23 53.82 -11.71
N PRO A 533 13.50 54.12 -12.80
CA PRO A 533 13.83 55.28 -13.63
C PRO A 533 13.65 56.56 -12.80
N GLY A 534 14.75 57.28 -12.55
CA GLY A 534 14.71 58.52 -11.80
C GLY A 534 13.86 59.59 -12.51
N ILE A 535 13.18 60.43 -11.73
CA ILE A 535 12.32 61.55 -12.22
C ILE A 535 13.00 62.42 -13.29
N PRO A 536 14.31 62.77 -13.20
CA PRO A 536 14.99 63.56 -14.23
C PRO A 536 15.12 62.85 -15.59
N LEU A 537 15.21 61.51 -15.62
CA LEU A 537 15.29 60.74 -16.87
C LEU A 537 13.94 60.72 -17.57
N LEU A 538 12.84 60.59 -16.81
CA LEU A 538 11.47 60.66 -17.33
C LEU A 538 11.19 62.04 -17.97
N PHE A 539 11.65 63.13 -17.34
CA PHE A 539 11.55 64.48 -17.90
C PHE A 539 12.49 64.73 -19.10
N ALA A 540 13.67 64.09 -19.15
CA ALA A 540 14.58 64.19 -20.29
C ALA A 540 14.07 63.44 -21.52
N THR A 541 13.46 62.26 -21.34
CA THR A 541 12.79 61.51 -22.41
C THR A 541 11.57 62.22 -22.99
N GLU A 542 10.90 63.07 -22.19
CA GLU A 542 9.79 63.90 -22.65
C GLU A 542 10.25 65.06 -23.56
N ARG A 543 11.52 65.50 -23.43
CA ARG A 543 12.08 66.65 -24.18
C ARG A 543 12.89 66.28 -25.42
N LEU A 544 13.39 65.05 -25.54
CA LEU A 544 14.22 64.58 -26.65
C LEU A 544 13.62 63.32 -27.29
N MET A 545 12.84 63.49 -28.36
CA MET A 545 12.17 62.40 -29.08
C MET A 545 13.11 61.53 -29.95
N THR A 546 14.44 61.64 -29.85
CA THR A 546 15.37 60.98 -30.79
C THR A 546 16.68 60.40 -30.21
N SER A 547 16.92 60.35 -28.89
CA SER A 547 18.06 59.55 -28.36
C SER A 547 17.76 58.95 -26.98
N CYS A 548 17.47 57.64 -26.93
CA CYS A 548 17.33 56.90 -25.68
C CYS A 548 18.73 56.51 -25.15
N HIS A 549 19.28 57.32 -24.25
CA HIS A 549 20.49 56.93 -23.51
C HIS A 549 20.12 55.87 -22.47
N LEU A 550 20.39 54.59 -22.78
CA LEU A 550 20.30 53.51 -21.80
C LEU A 550 21.44 53.66 -20.80
N SER A 551 21.13 54.05 -19.56
CA SER A 551 22.12 54.06 -18.50
C SER A 551 22.41 52.66 -17.99
N VAL A 552 23.66 52.44 -17.62
CA VAL A 552 24.13 51.21 -17.01
C VAL A 552 24.39 51.51 -15.54
N ASP A 553 23.61 50.88 -14.65
CA ASP A 553 23.79 50.99 -13.20
C ASP A 553 24.39 49.69 -12.67
N LEU A 554 25.43 49.76 -11.84
CA LEU A 554 26.17 48.59 -11.35
C LEU A 554 26.12 48.54 -9.82
N VAL A 555 25.85 47.36 -9.28
CA VAL A 555 25.87 47.05 -7.85
C VAL A 555 26.77 45.84 -7.63
N ILE A 556 27.59 45.89 -6.58
CA ILE A 556 28.50 44.81 -6.23
C ILE A 556 28.13 44.21 -4.87
N GLY A 557 28.61 42.99 -4.61
CA GLY A 557 28.58 42.42 -3.25
C GLY A 557 29.60 43.10 -2.33
N ASP A 558 29.36 43.05 -1.03
CA ASP A 558 30.26 43.55 0.02
C ASP A 558 31.45 42.62 0.31
N VAL A 559 31.52 41.46 -0.35
CA VAL A 559 32.58 40.45 -0.20
C VAL A 559 33.34 40.27 -1.51
N ALA A 560 34.67 40.39 -1.43
CA ALA A 560 35.59 40.05 -2.49
C ALA A 560 36.19 38.65 -2.28
N ILE A 561 36.16 37.82 -3.32
CA ILE A 561 36.62 36.43 -3.30
C ILE A 561 38.07 36.37 -3.81
N THR A 562 38.96 35.75 -3.03
CA THR A 562 40.40 35.65 -3.33
C THR A 562 40.92 34.21 -3.40
N GLN A 563 40.10 33.22 -3.03
CA GLN A 563 40.46 31.80 -3.05
C GLN A 563 39.24 30.88 -2.94
N GLY A 564 39.40 29.64 -3.40
CA GLY A 564 38.41 28.58 -3.29
C GLY A 564 37.24 28.69 -4.28
N LYS A 565 36.25 27.81 -4.08
CA LYS A 565 35.06 27.72 -4.93
C LYS A 565 33.82 28.14 -4.15
N HIS A 566 33.04 29.06 -4.70
CA HIS A 566 31.91 29.69 -4.02
C HIS A 566 30.65 29.67 -4.90
N TYR A 567 29.48 29.54 -4.27
CA TYR A 567 28.19 29.53 -4.95
C TYR A 567 27.20 30.50 -4.32
N TRP A 568 26.41 31.21 -5.12
CA TRP A 568 25.26 31.96 -4.63
C TRP A 568 24.13 31.91 -5.65
N ALA A 569 22.90 32.14 -5.20
CA ALA A 569 21.73 32.17 -6.08
C ALA A 569 20.97 33.49 -5.96
N CYS A 570 20.33 33.90 -7.05
CA CYS A 570 19.47 35.07 -7.10
C CYS A 570 18.24 34.85 -7.99
N CYS A 571 17.17 35.60 -7.72
CA CYS A 571 15.98 35.69 -8.55
C CYS A 571 16.04 37.02 -9.30
N VAL A 572 15.91 36.98 -10.63
CA VAL A 572 15.72 38.19 -11.44
C VAL A 572 14.24 38.30 -11.78
N ASP A 573 13.65 39.49 -11.61
CA ASP A 573 12.26 39.73 -11.96
C ASP A 573 12.08 39.55 -13.49
N PRO A 574 11.18 38.66 -13.97
CA PRO A 574 10.98 38.42 -15.40
C PRO A 574 10.57 39.67 -16.20
N SER A 575 10.00 40.69 -15.53
CA SER A 575 9.65 41.97 -16.14
C SER A 575 10.84 42.92 -16.32
N SER A 576 12.03 42.55 -15.87
CA SER A 576 13.24 43.34 -16.04
C SER A 576 13.63 43.45 -17.51
N TYR A 577 14.02 44.64 -17.95
CA TYR A 577 14.42 44.91 -19.33
C TYR A 577 15.71 44.16 -19.68
N LEU A 578 16.83 44.54 -19.05
CA LEU A 578 18.12 43.85 -19.18
C LEU A 578 18.88 43.90 -17.85
N VAL A 579 19.23 42.74 -17.31
CA VAL A 579 20.02 42.56 -16.09
C VAL A 579 21.17 41.60 -16.40
N LYS A 580 22.39 42.01 -16.07
CA LYS A 580 23.60 41.21 -16.17
C LYS A 580 24.00 40.74 -14.78
N VAL A 581 24.09 39.43 -14.59
CA VAL A 581 24.43 38.79 -13.32
C VAL A 581 25.76 38.06 -13.49
N GLY A 582 26.70 38.25 -12.57
CA GLY A 582 27.98 37.56 -12.67
C GLY A 582 29.02 38.05 -11.69
N VAL A 583 30.27 38.08 -12.15
CA VAL A 583 31.43 38.47 -11.34
C VAL A 583 32.36 39.39 -12.11
N GLY A 584 33.19 40.14 -11.38
CA GLY A 584 34.22 40.98 -11.96
C GLY A 584 35.40 41.21 -11.03
N LEU A 585 36.57 41.46 -11.61
CA LEU A 585 37.76 41.86 -10.87
C LEU A 585 37.54 43.23 -10.21
N GLU A 586 37.78 43.32 -8.90
CA GLU A 586 37.46 44.50 -8.10
C GLU A 586 38.13 45.78 -8.63
N SER A 587 39.42 45.73 -8.98
CA SER A 587 40.16 46.87 -9.54
C SER A 587 39.57 47.38 -10.86
N LYS A 588 39.13 46.47 -11.73
CA LYS A 588 38.51 46.80 -13.01
C LYS A 588 37.07 47.28 -12.88
N LEU A 589 36.31 46.73 -11.91
CA LEU A 589 35.00 47.26 -11.55
C LEU A 589 35.14 48.71 -11.04
N GLN A 590 36.16 49.01 -10.22
CA GLN A 590 36.46 50.36 -9.72
C GLN A 590 36.87 51.33 -10.84
N GLU A 591 37.72 50.92 -11.78
CA GLU A 591 38.07 51.72 -12.97
C GLU A 591 36.82 52.04 -13.82
N TRP A 592 35.90 51.07 -13.99
CA TRP A 592 34.64 51.30 -14.71
C TRP A 592 33.78 52.36 -14.04
N PHE A 593 33.81 52.46 -12.71
CA PHE A 593 33.10 53.51 -11.97
C PHE A 593 33.72 54.91 -12.11
N GLN A 594 35.03 55.00 -12.40
CA GLN A 594 35.76 56.28 -12.47
C GLN A 594 35.92 56.82 -13.90
N GLY A 595 35.57 56.05 -14.93
CA GLY A 595 35.56 56.49 -16.33
C GLY A 595 34.35 57.37 -16.68
N PRO A 596 34.46 58.35 -17.60
CA PRO A 596 33.32 59.12 -18.07
C PRO A 596 32.26 58.19 -18.71
N GLN A 597 31.00 58.35 -18.30
CA GLN A 597 29.85 57.50 -18.71
C GLN A 597 29.47 57.59 -20.20
N ASP A 598 30.27 58.28 -21.03
CA ASP A 598 30.07 58.35 -22.48
C ASP A 598 30.82 57.22 -23.17
N VAL A 599 30.05 56.22 -23.63
CA VAL A 599 30.39 55.28 -24.70
C VAL A 599 31.54 54.31 -24.41
N VAL A 600 31.37 53.41 -23.43
CA VAL A 600 31.99 52.08 -23.51
C VAL A 600 31.03 51.03 -22.96
N SER A 601 30.27 50.39 -23.86
CA SER A 601 29.71 49.06 -23.62
C SER A 601 30.81 48.04 -23.90
N PRO A 602 31.02 46.99 -23.08
CA PRO A 602 32.00 45.96 -23.41
C PRO A 602 31.47 45.13 -24.59
N ARG A 603 31.79 45.54 -25.81
CA ARG A 603 31.77 44.67 -26.99
C ARG A 603 33.16 44.05 -27.11
N TYR A 604 33.30 42.82 -26.68
CA TYR A 604 34.34 41.93 -27.20
C TYR A 604 33.68 41.15 -28.34
N ASP A 605 33.63 41.76 -29.53
CA ASP A 605 33.24 41.13 -30.80
C ASP A 605 34.50 41.17 -31.69
N PRO A 606 35.15 40.05 -32.00
CA PRO A 606 36.25 40.04 -32.95
C PRO A 606 35.69 39.79 -34.35
N ASP A 607 35.15 40.82 -35.00
CA ASP A 607 35.11 40.81 -36.47
C ASP A 607 34.98 42.23 -37.05
N SER A 608 36.10 42.77 -37.50
CA SER A 608 36.14 43.89 -38.44
C SER A 608 37.38 43.71 -39.29
N GLY A 609 37.25 42.82 -40.27
CA GLY A 609 38.20 42.71 -41.37
C GLY A 609 38.33 44.04 -42.10
N HIS A 610 39.46 44.72 -41.86
CA HIS A 610 40.13 45.47 -42.91
C HIS A 610 41.64 45.32 -42.74
N ASP A 611 42.22 44.67 -43.75
CA ASP A 611 43.62 44.36 -43.95
C ASP A 611 44.55 45.56 -43.70
N SER A 612 45.49 45.40 -42.77
CA SER A 612 46.85 45.98 -42.82
C SER A 612 47.70 45.34 -41.73
N GLY A 613 48.68 44.55 -42.16
CA GLY A 613 49.53 43.74 -41.29
C GLY A 613 50.40 44.55 -40.33
N ALA A 614 50.45 44.08 -39.10
CA ALA A 614 51.64 44.01 -38.28
C ALA A 614 51.44 42.83 -37.32
N GLU A 615 52.28 41.82 -37.48
CA GLU A 615 52.38 40.71 -36.54
C GLU A 615 52.89 41.27 -35.21
N ASP A 616 52.16 41.03 -34.11
CA ASP A 616 52.76 40.71 -32.82
C ASP A 616 51.70 40.25 -31.80
N ALA A 617 52.07 39.21 -31.06
CA ALA A 617 51.24 38.44 -30.15
C ALA A 617 50.64 39.24 -28.97
N THR A 618 49.34 39.07 -28.71
CA THR A 618 48.73 39.33 -27.38
C THR A 618 48.03 38.07 -26.88
N VAL A 619 48.83 37.23 -26.24
CA VAL A 619 48.56 36.34 -25.10
C VAL A 619 47.10 36.27 -24.62
N ASP A 620 46.58 35.04 -24.54
CA ASP A 620 45.36 34.61 -23.85
C ASP A 620 45.19 35.25 -22.45
N SER A 621 44.59 36.44 -22.37
CA SER A 621 44.18 37.04 -21.09
C SER A 621 42.69 36.78 -20.86
N SER A 622 42.35 36.07 -19.79
CA SER A 622 40.95 35.88 -19.35
C SER A 622 40.23 37.23 -19.18
N PRO A 623 38.92 37.31 -19.46
CA PRO A 623 38.19 38.57 -19.37
C PRO A 623 38.06 39.05 -17.91
N ALA A 624 38.19 40.36 -17.70
CA ALA A 624 38.08 40.98 -16.37
C ALA A 624 36.66 40.90 -15.77
N PHE A 625 35.65 40.63 -16.59
CA PHE A 625 34.25 40.49 -16.18
C PHE A 625 33.60 39.30 -16.89
N SER A 626 32.75 38.58 -16.16
CA SER A 626 31.96 37.47 -16.69
C SER A 626 30.52 37.60 -16.25
N PHE A 627 29.63 37.92 -17.20
CA PHE A 627 28.22 38.21 -16.95
C PHE A 627 27.28 37.36 -17.80
N LEU A 628 26.28 36.78 -17.17
CA LEU A 628 25.11 36.22 -17.83
C LEU A 628 24.06 37.33 -18.06
N THR A 629 23.62 37.51 -19.29
CA THR A 629 22.64 38.55 -19.64
C THR A 629 21.23 37.97 -19.61
N ILE A 630 20.33 38.61 -18.87
CA ILE A 630 18.94 38.23 -18.68
C ILE A 630 18.06 39.41 -19.09
N GLY A 631 17.05 39.18 -19.92
CA GLY A 631 16.09 40.22 -20.32
C GLY A 631 14.75 39.66 -20.70
N MET A 632 13.67 40.33 -20.27
CA MET A 632 12.28 39.99 -20.60
C MET A 632 11.95 38.51 -20.35
N GLY A 633 12.39 37.97 -19.20
CA GLY A 633 12.17 36.58 -18.80
C GLY A 633 12.97 35.54 -19.58
N LYS A 634 14.01 35.95 -20.32
CA LYS A 634 14.90 35.06 -21.08
C LYS A 634 16.36 35.32 -20.76
N ILE A 635 17.17 34.27 -20.81
CA ILE A 635 18.63 34.34 -20.78
C ILE A 635 19.11 34.50 -22.22
N LEU A 636 19.97 35.48 -22.48
CA LEU A 636 20.65 35.70 -23.74
C LEU A 636 22.03 35.05 -23.68
N LEU A 637 22.25 33.98 -24.46
CA LEU A 637 23.54 33.30 -24.52
C LEU A 637 24.45 33.95 -25.58
N PRO A 638 25.76 34.10 -25.33
CA PRO A 638 26.70 34.61 -26.33
C PRO A 638 26.86 33.63 -27.51
N HIS A 639 27.12 34.17 -28.71
CA HIS A 639 27.28 33.37 -29.93
C HIS A 639 28.47 32.40 -29.78
N GLY A 640 28.21 31.10 -29.94
CA GLY A 640 29.22 30.03 -29.78
C GLY A 640 28.96 29.03 -28.64
N SER A 641 27.90 29.21 -27.84
CA SER A 641 27.56 28.25 -26.77
C SER A 641 27.09 26.90 -27.33
N SER A 642 27.83 25.82 -27.09
CA SER A 642 27.42 24.45 -27.46
C SER A 642 26.32 23.92 -26.53
N VAL A 643 25.09 24.40 -26.73
CA VAL A 643 23.90 23.74 -26.18
C VAL A 643 23.30 22.90 -27.31
N THR A 644 22.98 21.64 -27.03
CA THR A 644 22.53 20.60 -27.96
C THR A 644 21.15 20.86 -28.59
N SER A 645 20.97 21.99 -29.26
CA SER A 645 19.74 22.36 -30.00
C SER A 645 20.01 22.44 -31.51
N ARG A 646 19.09 21.88 -32.31
CA ARG A 646 19.18 21.76 -33.78
C ARG A 646 18.76 23.00 -34.56
N ASP A 647 18.47 24.13 -33.91
CA ASP A 647 18.02 25.37 -34.57
C ASP A 647 19.02 26.52 -34.34
N PRO A 648 19.68 27.04 -35.40
CA PRO A 648 20.72 28.08 -35.30
C PRO A 648 20.18 29.50 -35.14
N THR A 649 18.88 29.70 -34.89
CA THR A 649 18.24 31.03 -34.84
C THR A 649 17.59 31.42 -33.50
N SER A 650 17.86 30.70 -32.40
CA SER A 650 17.41 31.13 -31.07
C SER A 650 18.46 30.94 -29.96
N CYS A 651 19.36 31.90 -29.80
CA CYS A 651 20.35 31.97 -28.70
C CYS A 651 19.74 32.37 -27.34
N THR A 652 18.52 31.93 -27.03
CA THR A 652 17.81 32.32 -25.79
C THR A 652 17.22 31.14 -25.04
N VAL A 653 17.41 31.08 -23.73
CA VAL A 653 16.87 30.04 -22.82
C VAL A 653 15.84 30.69 -21.88
N PRO A 654 14.73 30.02 -21.50
CA PRO A 654 13.80 30.56 -20.50
C PRO A 654 14.51 30.82 -19.17
N LEU A 655 14.20 31.93 -18.51
CA LEU A 655 14.74 32.27 -17.19
C LEU A 655 14.20 31.27 -16.14
N PRO A 656 15.06 30.50 -15.45
CA PRO A 656 14.62 29.67 -14.33
C PRO A 656 14.14 30.54 -13.16
N PRO A 657 13.36 29.98 -12.21
CA PRO A 657 12.90 30.72 -11.03
C PRO A 657 14.05 31.34 -10.23
N ARG A 658 15.22 30.69 -10.25
CA ARG A 658 16.45 31.13 -9.59
C ARG A 658 17.67 30.80 -10.44
N VAL A 659 18.57 31.74 -10.56
CA VAL A 659 19.86 31.58 -11.25
C VAL A 659 20.96 31.46 -10.20
N GLY A 660 21.72 30.36 -10.27
CA GLY A 660 22.91 30.12 -9.48
C GLY A 660 24.16 30.58 -10.20
N VAL A 661 25.11 31.16 -9.47
CA VAL A 661 26.44 31.54 -9.95
C VAL A 661 27.46 30.79 -9.10
N CYS A 662 28.40 30.10 -9.74
CA CYS A 662 29.50 29.42 -9.09
C CYS A 662 30.82 29.97 -9.61
N LEU A 663 31.62 30.58 -8.73
CA LEU A 663 32.98 31.01 -9.04
C LEU A 663 33.96 29.95 -8.54
N ASP A 664 34.78 29.45 -9.44
CA ASP A 664 35.96 28.64 -9.15
C ASP A 664 37.20 29.51 -9.35
N TYR A 665 37.66 30.12 -8.25
CA TYR A 665 38.78 31.06 -8.29
C TYR A 665 40.09 30.37 -8.71
N GLU A 666 40.27 29.11 -8.29
CA GLU A 666 41.50 28.35 -8.54
C GLU A 666 41.66 28.00 -10.02
N ASN A 667 40.56 27.67 -10.69
CA ASN A 667 40.55 27.36 -12.12
C ASN A 667 40.24 28.58 -13.02
N GLY A 668 39.94 29.75 -12.44
CA GLY A 668 39.57 30.96 -13.18
C GLY A 668 38.28 30.80 -13.98
N LYS A 669 37.29 30.07 -13.44
CA LYS A 669 36.04 29.74 -14.15
C LYS A 669 34.79 30.17 -13.40
N VAL A 670 33.77 30.56 -14.15
CA VAL A 670 32.46 30.94 -13.65
C VAL A 670 31.40 30.12 -14.36
N GLY A 671 30.66 29.34 -13.58
CA GLY A 671 29.50 28.57 -14.05
C GLY A 671 28.20 29.21 -13.61
N PHE A 672 27.23 29.27 -14.52
CA PHE A 672 25.86 29.67 -14.27
C PHE A 672 24.95 28.44 -14.30
N TYR A 673 24.08 28.31 -13.31
CA TYR A 673 23.26 27.12 -13.10
C TYR A 673 21.79 27.48 -12.90
N ASP A 674 20.89 26.57 -13.26
CA ASP A 674 19.52 26.59 -12.74
C ASP A 674 19.56 26.15 -11.27
N ALA A 675 19.24 27.06 -10.33
CA ALA A 675 19.34 26.78 -8.90
C ALA A 675 18.21 25.87 -8.35
N VAL A 676 17.34 25.33 -9.22
CA VAL A 676 16.37 24.28 -8.86
C VAL A 676 16.90 22.90 -9.26
N SER A 677 17.33 22.74 -10.51
CA SER A 677 17.81 21.45 -11.04
C SER A 677 19.34 21.26 -10.95
N PHE A 678 20.07 22.32 -10.62
CA PHE A 678 21.54 22.43 -10.67
C PHE A 678 22.15 22.05 -12.02
N ARG A 679 21.37 22.19 -13.12
CA ARG A 679 21.88 22.03 -14.48
C ARG A 679 22.69 23.25 -14.88
N SER A 680 23.86 23.02 -15.47
CA SER A 680 24.70 24.10 -16.03
C SER A 680 23.98 24.75 -17.21
N LEU A 681 23.86 26.08 -17.15
CA LEU A 681 23.29 26.94 -18.18
C LEU A 681 24.39 27.46 -19.11
N TRP A 682 25.49 27.94 -18.53
CA TRP A 682 26.63 28.51 -19.26
C TRP A 682 27.88 28.52 -18.37
N GLU A 683 29.06 28.34 -18.95
CA GLU A 683 30.34 28.37 -18.24
C GLU A 683 31.33 29.22 -19.05
N CYS A 684 32.11 30.05 -18.36
CA CYS A 684 33.06 30.99 -18.97
C CYS A 684 34.29 31.20 -18.07
N SER A 685 35.35 31.78 -18.61
CA SER A 685 36.56 32.13 -17.84
C SER A 685 36.49 33.55 -17.28
N VAL A 686 37.15 33.79 -16.15
CA VAL A 686 37.31 35.12 -15.56
C VAL A 686 38.74 35.33 -15.09
N ASP A 687 39.24 36.56 -15.17
CA ASP A 687 40.53 36.90 -14.57
C ASP A 687 40.46 36.85 -13.04
N CYS A 688 41.29 35.99 -12.45
CA CYS A 688 41.47 35.82 -11.00
C CYS A 688 42.87 36.27 -10.54
N SER A 689 43.47 37.24 -11.25
CA SER A 689 44.75 37.86 -10.87
C SER A 689 44.69 38.69 -9.57
N GLY A 690 43.48 39.03 -9.11
CA GLY A 690 43.20 39.76 -7.87
C GLY A 690 41.79 39.48 -7.34
N PRO A 691 41.31 40.24 -6.34
CA PRO A 691 40.01 40.00 -5.71
C PRO A 691 38.85 40.10 -6.72
N VAL A 692 37.96 39.11 -6.71
CA VAL A 692 36.79 39.03 -7.60
C VAL A 692 35.50 39.20 -6.81
N CYS A 693 34.65 40.14 -7.21
CA CYS A 693 33.39 40.44 -6.52
C CYS A 693 32.17 39.94 -7.30
N PRO A 694 31.11 39.47 -6.63
CA PRO A 694 29.78 39.36 -7.24
C PRO A 694 29.34 40.73 -7.76
N ALA A 695 28.86 40.78 -9.00
CA ALA A 695 28.51 42.02 -9.68
C ALA A 695 27.19 41.89 -10.44
N PHE A 696 26.37 42.93 -10.36
CA PHE A 696 25.03 42.99 -10.92
C PHE A 696 24.82 44.30 -11.65
N CYS A 697 24.58 44.22 -12.95
CA CYS A 697 24.46 45.37 -13.83
C CYS A 697 23.03 45.47 -14.37
N PHE A 698 22.41 46.64 -14.21
CA PHE A 698 21.04 46.95 -14.64
C PHE A 698 21.12 47.91 -15.82
N ILE A 699 20.48 47.52 -16.92
CA ILE A 699 20.34 48.34 -18.12
C ILE A 699 18.85 48.61 -18.25
N GLY A 700 18.42 49.82 -17.89
CA GLY A 700 17.00 50.16 -17.76
C GLY A 700 16.35 49.58 -16.49
N GLY A 701 15.02 49.44 -16.51
CA GLY A 701 14.25 48.96 -15.36
C GLY A 701 14.46 47.47 -15.09
N GLY A 702 14.68 47.10 -13.82
CA GLY A 702 14.85 45.71 -13.43
C GLY A 702 14.90 45.52 -11.92
N ALA A 703 14.70 44.29 -11.47
CA ALA A 703 14.80 43.93 -10.06
C ALA A 703 15.49 42.59 -9.86
N LEU A 704 16.26 42.49 -8.78
CA LEU A 704 17.01 41.30 -8.40
C LEU A 704 16.89 41.06 -6.89
N HIS A 705 16.77 39.81 -6.49
CA HIS A 705 16.73 39.39 -5.10
C HIS A 705 17.71 38.23 -4.84
N LEU A 706 18.60 38.38 -3.86
CA LEU A 706 19.53 37.35 -3.42
C LEU A 706 18.82 36.29 -2.58
N GLN A 707 19.16 35.02 -2.78
CA GLN A 707 18.60 33.90 -2.03
C GLN A 707 19.01 33.96 -0.55
N GLU A 708 18.02 33.89 0.34
CA GLU A 708 18.27 33.82 1.79
C GLU A 708 18.80 32.43 2.19
N LEU A 709 19.76 32.41 3.13
CA LEU A 709 20.25 31.19 3.75
C LEU A 709 19.11 30.46 4.46
N VAL A 710 19.08 29.14 4.31
CA VAL A 710 18.13 28.26 4.98
C VAL A 710 18.32 28.33 6.50
N ALA A 711 19.56 28.45 6.97
CA ALA A 711 19.86 28.63 8.40
C ALA A 711 19.11 29.84 9.03
N ASN A 712 18.95 30.94 8.29
CA ASN A 712 18.31 32.17 8.79
C ASN A 712 16.78 32.01 8.97
N LYS A 713 16.15 31.01 8.34
CA LYS A 713 14.70 30.76 8.51
C LYS A 713 14.34 30.31 9.92
N HIS A 714 15.28 29.80 10.71
CA HIS A 714 15.05 29.42 12.11
C HIS A 714 14.86 30.63 13.03
N GLU A 715 15.40 31.80 12.69
CA GLU A 715 15.35 32.99 13.54
C GLU A 715 14.03 33.76 13.43
N ARG A 716 13.29 33.60 12.31
CA ARG A 716 11.94 34.16 12.17
C ARG A 716 10.90 33.26 12.83
N LYS A 717 10.96 33.11 14.16
CA LYS A 717 9.76 32.87 14.95
C LYS A 717 8.89 34.13 14.78
N VAL A 718 7.94 34.02 13.86
CA VAL A 718 6.93 35.04 13.59
C VAL A 718 6.13 35.28 14.88
N THR A 719 6.50 36.31 15.64
CA THR A 719 5.64 36.90 16.67
C THR A 719 4.59 37.75 15.95
N ILE A 720 3.54 37.11 15.42
CA ILE A 720 2.31 37.82 15.08
C ILE A 720 1.41 37.72 16.30
N GLY A 721 1.16 38.86 16.95
CA GLY A 721 0.14 39.05 17.98
C GLY A 721 0.35 38.15 19.20
N GLY A 722 0.98 38.70 20.25
CA GLY A 722 1.27 37.99 21.49
C GLY A 722 0.10 37.15 21.98
N LEU A 723 0.20 35.84 21.76
CA LEU A 723 -0.51 34.74 22.42
C LEU A 723 0.10 33.45 21.88
N SER A 724 1.04 32.89 22.65
CA SER A 724 1.53 31.53 22.44
C SER A 724 0.37 30.56 22.71
N LYS A 725 -0.26 30.04 21.66
CA LYS A 725 -1.05 28.80 21.78
C LYS A 725 -0.15 27.62 21.48
N THR A 726 0.24 26.94 22.55
CA THR A 726 0.57 25.52 22.53
C THR A 726 -0.75 24.75 22.50
N ASP A 727 -1.04 24.10 21.38
CA ASP A 727 -1.91 22.93 21.30
C ASP A 727 -1.24 21.93 20.35
#